data_AF-A0A9W6XC64-F1
#
_entry.id   AF-A0A9W6XC64-F1
#
_cell.length_a   1.000
_cell.length_b   1.000
_cell.length_c   1.000
_cell.angle_alpha   90.00
_cell.angle_beta   90.00
_cell.angle_gamma   90.00
#
_symmetry.space_group_name_H-M   'P 1'
#
loop_
_entity.id
_entity.type
_entity.pdbx_description
1 polymer ?
#
loop_
_entity_poly.entity_id
_entity_poly.type
_entity_poly.pdbx_seq_one_letter_code
_entity_poly.pdbx_strand_id
1 'polypeptide(L)'
;MIQMSLVLVWGARMPTVRVARMAGQFAKPRSSDTEMLDGEKVTSFRGENINGYEKDQRTPDPNRLLEGYFHSAATLNYGRVLVSSGIADIHDAGKWDLDFVQTSSRREEYQHMVNEITDSLHFVHMCGVGADSPHLKTVDLFVSHEGLELGYEETMTRKVDGKYYNVGTDFLWIGDRTRQLDHAHIEYFRGIENPIGIKVGPSMAVEDLVPLIRKLWKDPEANPGKITLITRYGSDKVADLLPKHIAAVKAAGLKVIWSCDPCHGNTIVAENGYKTRPFDRIFGELEQTLEIHREAGTVLGGVHFELTGENVTECIGGPQGIDEGDLPLRYTSYCDPRLNYSQSMEVAFLLAKNLSVHHDLAPLNEKSKMRKRSMEISDPSKRIRADNASNTTDLYTDHAETWLAQDYCFATLAELNQVENGSPRAKSLTIRQQQRLHDMQAVSILSESSGQYLDGREPGLINPFLSSGDQDPALHAQLRWDIGDAGNGHQFIKSVSSGRYLDGMADPLLSSGDRDPTTDEYLQWDIVDAANGCCFIISVSSRGYLDGKTAGVLTPLLVLCRADPASNMHLQWRLNVTGRVRDKEVFYFHKLLRSASSNQYLDAKNCWTQIPSLSSGGQNPTSNEGFKWTIGDARSGHHYIKNVSPANIWMAETPVWQTLYCPLGSETQQQTLVFRLRSNNIGFRTFRYAPSATTLDNLRKRKQANGGEDPEAKSVLGSTAVEPADVELAGVDEVRETDLA
;
A
#
# COMPACT_ATOMS: atom_id res chain seq x y z
N MET A 1 0.86 -5.00 -12.89
CA MET A 1 0.19 -5.66 -14.05
C MET A 1 -0.99 -4.85 -14.59
N ILE A 2 -2.00 -4.46 -13.79
CA ILE A 2 -3.12 -3.63 -14.28
C ILE A 2 -2.60 -2.33 -14.94
N GLN A 3 -1.68 -1.62 -14.27
CA GLN A 3 -1.05 -0.42 -14.82
C GLN A 3 -0.34 -0.68 -16.16
N MET A 4 0.50 -1.72 -16.25
CA MET A 4 1.13 -2.12 -17.51
C MET A 4 0.11 -2.38 -18.62
N SER A 5 -0.99 -3.07 -18.30
CA SER A 5 -2.03 -3.33 -19.29
C SER A 5 -2.71 -2.06 -19.79
N LEU A 6 -2.87 -1.04 -18.94
CA LEU A 6 -3.43 0.24 -19.34
C LEU A 6 -2.49 0.98 -20.30
N VAL A 7 -1.19 0.98 -20.01
CA VAL A 7 -0.16 1.51 -20.91
C VAL A 7 -0.23 0.83 -22.27
N LEU A 8 -0.39 -0.50 -22.31
CA LEU A 8 -0.50 -1.25 -23.57
C LEU A 8 -1.82 -0.98 -24.31
N VAL A 9 -2.95 -0.97 -23.60
CA VAL A 9 -4.27 -0.69 -24.21
C VAL A 9 -4.29 0.69 -24.85
N TRP A 10 -3.77 1.71 -24.14
CA TRP A 10 -3.76 3.07 -24.64
C TRP A 10 -2.67 3.29 -25.68
N GLY A 11 -1.42 2.93 -25.34
CA GLY A 11 -0.25 3.23 -26.17
C GLY A 11 -0.15 2.36 -27.40
N ALA A 12 -0.41 1.05 -27.29
CA ALA A 12 -0.42 0.14 -28.43
C ALA A 12 -1.78 0.09 -29.15
N ARG A 13 -2.85 0.65 -28.56
CA ARG A 13 -4.22 0.62 -29.10
C ARG A 13 -4.76 -0.79 -29.34
N MET A 14 -4.36 -1.74 -28.49
CA MET A 14 -4.75 -3.14 -28.59
C MET A 14 -5.46 -3.63 -27.32
N PRO A 15 -6.59 -4.37 -27.45
CA PRO A 15 -7.16 -5.09 -26.32
C PRO A 15 -6.13 -6.02 -25.69
N THR A 16 -6.00 -5.96 -24.37
CA THR A 16 -4.99 -6.73 -23.62
C THR A 16 -5.66 -7.71 -22.67
N VAL A 17 -5.39 -9.01 -22.86
CA VAL A 17 -5.79 -10.08 -21.94
C VAL A 17 -4.77 -10.20 -20.81
N ARG A 18 -5.23 -10.27 -19.56
CA ARG A 18 -4.37 -10.28 -18.37
C ARG A 18 -4.35 -11.67 -17.76
N VAL A 19 -3.19 -12.32 -17.81
CA VAL A 19 -3.00 -13.65 -17.24
C VAL A 19 -1.87 -13.59 -16.22
N ALA A 20 -2.21 -13.70 -14.93
CA ALA A 20 -1.27 -13.59 -13.83
C ALA A 20 -0.59 -14.93 -13.52
N ARG A 21 0.72 -14.91 -13.24
CA ARG A 21 1.44 -16.05 -12.63
C ARG A 21 1.17 -16.05 -11.12
N MET A 22 -0.01 -16.49 -10.71
CA MET A 22 -0.53 -16.35 -9.34
C MET A 22 -1.46 -17.50 -9.00
N ALA A 23 -1.73 -17.73 -7.71
CA ALA A 23 -2.72 -18.70 -7.23
C ALA A 23 -2.49 -20.14 -7.74
N GLY A 24 -1.25 -20.63 -7.67
CA GLY A 24 -0.90 -21.98 -8.11
C GLY A 24 0.56 -22.16 -8.52
N GLN A 25 1.31 -21.06 -8.71
CA GLN A 25 2.69 -21.05 -9.22
C GLN A 25 3.76 -21.47 -8.20
N PHE A 26 3.49 -22.51 -7.41
CA PHE A 26 4.30 -22.92 -6.27
C PHE A 26 5.33 -24.01 -6.58
N ALA A 27 5.16 -24.80 -7.64
CA ALA A 27 6.15 -25.81 -8.04
C ALA A 27 7.21 -25.22 -8.99
N LYS A 28 8.45 -25.70 -8.89
CA LYS A 28 9.62 -25.19 -9.62
C LYS A 28 10.48 -26.33 -10.16
N PRO A 29 10.76 -26.39 -11.48
CA PRO A 29 11.67 -27.38 -12.03
C PRO A 29 13.12 -27.01 -11.69
N ARG A 30 13.97 -28.00 -11.39
CA ARG A 30 15.38 -27.78 -11.05
C ARG A 30 16.31 -28.48 -12.04
N SER A 31 17.47 -27.88 -12.27
CA SER A 31 18.52 -28.47 -13.13
C SER A 31 19.29 -29.60 -12.46
N SER A 32 19.24 -29.68 -11.13
CA SER A 32 19.89 -30.70 -10.31
C SER A 32 18.92 -31.13 -9.22
N ASP A 33 18.99 -32.40 -8.81
CA ASP A 33 18.16 -32.93 -7.74
C ASP A 33 18.62 -32.48 -6.35
N THR A 34 19.89 -32.09 -6.24
CA THR A 34 20.54 -31.66 -4.99
C THR A 34 21.35 -30.38 -5.19
N GLU A 35 21.50 -29.59 -4.13
CA GLU A 35 22.37 -28.41 -4.07
C GLU A 35 23.25 -28.41 -2.81
N MET A 36 24.34 -27.65 -2.84
CA MET A 36 25.25 -27.51 -1.71
C MET A 36 24.88 -26.26 -0.92
N LEU A 37 24.51 -26.41 0.35
CA LEU A 37 24.25 -25.31 1.29
C LEU A 37 25.15 -25.47 2.52
N ASP A 38 25.99 -24.47 2.78
CA ASP A 38 26.97 -24.46 3.89
C ASP A 38 27.84 -25.71 3.94
N GLY A 39 28.29 -26.18 2.77
CA GLY A 39 29.13 -27.38 2.65
C GLY A 39 28.38 -28.71 2.77
N GLU A 40 27.06 -28.71 2.93
CA GLU A 40 26.23 -29.92 3.00
C GLU A 40 25.41 -30.11 1.72
N LYS A 41 25.30 -31.36 1.27
CA LYS A 41 24.48 -31.74 0.12
C LYS A 41 23.03 -31.95 0.56
N VAL A 42 22.13 -31.08 0.10
CA VAL A 42 20.70 -31.14 0.41
C VAL A 42 19.85 -31.28 -0.85
N THR A 43 18.60 -31.75 -0.72
CA THR A 43 17.65 -31.76 -1.83
C THR A 43 17.39 -30.33 -2.30
N SER A 44 17.39 -30.13 -3.61
CA SER A 44 17.09 -28.82 -4.19
C SER A 44 15.69 -28.36 -3.84
N PHE A 45 15.53 -27.06 -3.57
CA PHE A 45 14.22 -26.44 -3.37
C PHE A 45 13.42 -26.54 -4.67
N ARG A 46 12.28 -27.21 -4.65
CA ARG A 46 11.40 -27.42 -5.81
C ARG A 46 10.12 -26.59 -5.71
N GLY A 47 10.13 -25.58 -4.84
CA GLY A 47 9.00 -24.72 -4.59
C GLY A 47 8.11 -25.24 -3.45
N GLU A 48 7.32 -24.32 -2.89
CA GLU A 48 6.61 -24.53 -1.61
C GLU A 48 5.61 -25.69 -1.64
N ASN A 49 5.10 -26.09 -2.81
CA ASN A 49 4.23 -27.26 -2.96
C ASN A 49 4.95 -28.60 -2.74
N ILE A 50 6.28 -28.62 -2.77
CA ILE A 50 7.09 -29.83 -2.65
C ILE A 50 7.89 -29.80 -1.36
N ASN A 51 8.72 -28.78 -1.15
CA ASN A 51 9.57 -28.64 0.03
C ASN A 51 9.81 -27.16 0.37
N GLY A 52 10.24 -26.88 1.61
CA GLY A 52 10.53 -25.52 2.06
C GLY A 52 11.89 -25.02 1.58
N TYR A 53 12.09 -23.71 1.60
CA TYR A 53 13.36 -23.10 1.19
C TYR A 53 14.47 -23.31 2.22
N GLU A 54 14.14 -23.33 3.51
CA GLU A 54 15.12 -23.53 4.58
C GLU A 54 15.78 -24.91 4.50
N LYS A 55 17.03 -24.98 4.97
CA LYS A 55 17.89 -26.17 4.83
C LYS A 55 17.29 -27.41 5.51
N ASP A 56 16.61 -27.23 6.64
CA ASP A 56 15.94 -28.27 7.42
C ASP A 56 14.56 -28.67 6.85
N GLN A 57 14.04 -27.92 5.87
CA GLN A 57 12.73 -28.15 5.24
C GLN A 57 12.83 -28.76 3.84
N ARG A 58 13.99 -29.29 3.45
CA ARG A 58 14.25 -29.80 2.08
C ARG A 58 13.64 -31.16 1.76
N THR A 59 13.16 -31.90 2.76
CA THR A 59 12.45 -33.16 2.57
C THR A 59 11.07 -32.87 1.95
N PRO A 60 10.71 -33.51 0.81
CA PRO A 60 9.38 -33.35 0.24
C PRO A 60 8.27 -33.75 1.21
N ASP A 61 7.24 -32.90 1.34
CA ASP A 61 6.09 -33.11 2.22
C ASP A 61 4.78 -33.00 1.42
N PRO A 62 3.99 -34.08 1.27
CA PRO A 62 2.74 -34.05 0.51
C PRO A 62 1.66 -33.14 1.13
N ASN A 63 1.73 -32.80 2.43
CA ASN A 63 0.76 -31.88 3.04
C ASN A 63 0.84 -30.47 2.42
N ARG A 64 1.99 -30.11 1.87
CA ARG A 64 2.19 -28.84 1.17
C ARG A 64 1.33 -28.68 -0.08
N LEU A 65 0.84 -29.77 -0.67
CA LEU A 65 -0.14 -29.70 -1.76
C LEU A 65 -1.47 -29.11 -1.28
N LEU A 66 -1.89 -29.47 -0.06
CA LEU A 66 -3.11 -28.94 0.55
C LEU A 66 -2.93 -27.48 0.97
N GLU A 67 -1.78 -27.12 1.53
CA GLU A 67 -1.43 -25.73 1.81
C GLU A 67 -1.41 -24.88 0.54
N GLY A 68 -0.77 -25.37 -0.52
CA GLY A 68 -0.77 -24.75 -1.84
C GLY A 68 -2.17 -24.52 -2.41
N TYR A 69 -3.08 -25.48 -2.23
CA TYR A 69 -4.50 -25.30 -2.59
C TYR A 69 -5.15 -24.16 -1.80
N PHE A 70 -5.01 -24.12 -0.47
CA PHE A 70 -5.63 -23.07 0.35
C PHE A 70 -5.05 -21.69 0.06
N HIS A 71 -3.73 -21.58 -0.13
CA HIS A 71 -3.09 -20.33 -0.56
C HIS A 71 -3.56 -19.90 -1.95
N SER A 72 -3.73 -20.83 -2.89
CA SER A 72 -4.28 -20.54 -4.22
C SER A 72 -5.69 -19.99 -4.13
N ALA A 73 -6.57 -20.66 -3.38
CA ALA A 73 -7.96 -20.26 -3.21
C ALA A 73 -8.09 -18.88 -2.54
N ALA A 74 -7.34 -18.64 -1.46
CA ALA A 74 -7.33 -17.35 -0.78
C ALA A 74 -6.82 -16.22 -1.68
N THR A 75 -5.74 -16.46 -2.42
CA THR A 75 -5.15 -15.49 -3.35
C THR A 75 -6.11 -15.15 -4.49
N LEU A 76 -6.74 -16.16 -5.09
CA LEU A 76 -7.70 -15.95 -6.17
C LEU A 76 -8.95 -15.21 -5.68
N ASN A 77 -9.46 -15.57 -4.49
CA ASN A 77 -10.59 -14.86 -3.88
C ASN A 77 -10.26 -13.39 -3.64
N TYR A 78 -9.10 -13.12 -3.03
CA TYR A 78 -8.64 -11.75 -2.78
C TYR A 78 -8.45 -10.97 -4.09
N GLY A 79 -7.83 -11.57 -5.10
CA GLY A 79 -7.65 -10.95 -6.42
C GLY A 79 -8.98 -10.59 -7.10
N ARG A 80 -9.99 -11.46 -7.01
CA ARG A 80 -11.34 -11.19 -7.55
C ARG A 80 -12.03 -10.05 -6.81
N VAL A 81 -11.95 -10.03 -5.47
CA VAL A 81 -12.50 -8.95 -4.66
C VAL A 81 -11.85 -7.62 -5.03
N LEU A 82 -10.51 -7.57 -5.10
CA LEU A 82 -9.76 -6.39 -5.49
C LEU A 82 -10.19 -5.83 -6.86
N VAL A 83 -10.30 -6.70 -7.87
CA VAL A 83 -10.75 -6.30 -9.21
C VAL A 83 -12.18 -5.76 -9.18
N SER A 84 -13.07 -6.37 -8.38
CA SER A 84 -14.47 -5.93 -8.25
C SER A 84 -14.65 -4.67 -7.40
N SER A 85 -13.71 -4.36 -6.50
CA SER A 85 -13.78 -3.23 -5.56
C SER A 85 -13.26 -1.91 -6.15
N GLY A 86 -12.99 -1.85 -7.46
CA GLY A 86 -12.55 -0.64 -8.13
C GLY A 86 -11.04 -0.37 -8.10
N ILE A 87 -10.18 -1.30 -7.63
CA ILE A 87 -8.71 -1.13 -7.82
C ILE A 87 -8.31 -1.19 -9.30
N ALA A 88 -9.17 -1.84 -10.09
CA ALA A 88 -9.07 -1.90 -11.53
C ALA A 88 -9.77 -0.72 -12.22
N ASP A 89 -10.35 0.20 -11.45
CA ASP A 89 -10.94 1.41 -11.99
C ASP A 89 -9.86 2.25 -12.65
N ILE A 90 -10.03 2.40 -13.94
CA ILE A 90 -9.14 3.11 -14.84
C ILE A 90 -9.07 4.62 -14.49
N HIS A 91 -10.11 5.16 -13.84
CA HIS A 91 -10.22 6.57 -13.45
C HIS A 91 -9.20 7.00 -12.37
N ASP A 92 -8.56 6.05 -11.68
CA ASP A 92 -7.58 6.31 -10.63
C ASP A 92 -6.11 6.36 -11.16
N ALA A 93 -5.95 6.53 -12.48
CA ALA A 93 -4.64 6.64 -13.14
C ALA A 93 -3.74 7.77 -12.61
N GLY A 94 -4.31 8.76 -11.91
CA GLY A 94 -3.57 9.83 -11.23
C GLY A 94 -2.71 9.38 -10.03
N LYS A 95 -2.85 8.14 -9.55
CA LYS A 95 -2.04 7.57 -8.45
C LYS A 95 -0.73 6.89 -8.90
N TRP A 96 -0.32 7.07 -10.16
CA TRP A 96 0.89 6.44 -10.67
C TRP A 96 2.14 7.17 -10.15
N ASP A 97 2.94 6.47 -9.35
CA ASP A 97 4.21 6.99 -8.85
C ASP A 97 5.26 6.98 -9.98
N LEU A 98 5.66 8.17 -10.44
CA LEU A 98 6.70 8.37 -11.45
C LEU A 98 8.05 8.79 -10.85
N ASP A 99 8.20 8.76 -9.52
CA ASP A 99 9.43 9.18 -8.83
C ASP A 99 10.61 8.24 -9.08
N PHE A 100 10.35 7.04 -9.62
CA PHE A 100 11.40 6.09 -9.98
C PHE A 100 12.19 6.45 -11.25
N VAL A 101 11.67 7.36 -12.08
CA VAL A 101 12.32 7.71 -13.36
C VAL A 101 13.38 8.77 -13.09
N GLN A 102 14.64 8.36 -13.00
CA GLN A 102 15.75 9.22 -12.61
C GLN A 102 16.09 10.32 -13.64
N THR A 103 15.74 10.13 -14.92
CA THR A 103 16.06 11.08 -16.00
C THR A 103 14.86 11.97 -16.37
N SER A 104 15.07 13.29 -16.44
CA SER A 104 14.00 14.26 -16.74
C SER A 104 13.31 14.02 -18.08
N SER A 105 14.04 13.70 -19.15
CA SER A 105 13.46 13.49 -20.48
C SER A 105 12.53 12.28 -20.55
N ARG A 106 12.93 11.13 -19.98
CA ARG A 106 12.03 9.95 -19.92
C ARG A 106 10.85 10.19 -18.99
N ARG A 107 11.07 10.91 -17.87
CA ARG A 107 10.00 11.26 -16.94
C ARG A 107 8.95 12.15 -17.61
N GLU A 108 9.37 13.11 -18.44
CA GLU A 108 8.48 13.94 -19.25
C GLU A 108 7.68 13.12 -20.27
N GLU A 109 8.32 12.20 -21.01
CA GLU A 109 7.64 11.30 -21.95
C GLU A 109 6.58 10.43 -21.23
N TYR A 110 6.91 9.88 -20.06
CA TYR A 110 5.97 9.08 -19.26
C TYR A 110 4.83 9.90 -18.69
N GLN A 111 5.14 11.07 -18.13
CA GLN A 111 4.13 11.97 -17.61
C GLN A 111 3.16 12.39 -18.72
N HIS A 112 3.65 12.65 -19.93
CA HIS A 112 2.81 12.96 -21.07
C HIS A 112 1.84 11.81 -21.38
N MET A 113 2.33 10.56 -21.46
CA MET A 113 1.47 9.41 -21.71
C MET A 113 0.42 9.20 -20.62
N VAL A 114 0.81 9.34 -19.34
CA VAL A 114 -0.14 9.25 -18.21
C VAL A 114 -1.21 10.33 -18.30
N ASN A 115 -0.84 11.56 -18.66
CA ASN A 115 -1.80 12.64 -18.86
C ASN A 115 -2.75 12.33 -20.01
N GLU A 116 -2.27 11.85 -21.16
CA GLU A 116 -3.12 11.50 -22.30
C GLU A 116 -4.08 10.33 -22.00
N ILE A 117 -3.63 9.33 -21.24
CA ILE A 117 -4.48 8.27 -20.70
C ILE A 117 -5.59 8.89 -19.86
N THR A 118 -5.21 9.72 -18.88
CA THR A 118 -6.15 10.37 -17.95
C THR A 118 -7.17 11.23 -18.70
N ASP A 119 -6.73 12.04 -19.65
CA ASP A 119 -7.58 12.88 -20.49
C ASP A 119 -8.55 12.06 -21.34
N SER A 120 -8.08 10.93 -21.90
CA SER A 120 -8.92 10.02 -22.69
C SER A 120 -10.04 9.41 -21.85
N LEU A 121 -9.74 9.04 -20.61
CA LEU A 121 -10.72 8.48 -19.67
C LEU A 121 -11.70 9.53 -19.20
N HIS A 122 -11.23 10.75 -18.98
CA HIS A 122 -12.09 11.89 -18.69
C HIS A 122 -13.02 12.19 -19.87
N PHE A 123 -12.54 12.13 -21.12
CA PHE A 123 -13.38 12.28 -22.31
C PHE A 123 -14.47 11.20 -22.40
N VAL A 124 -14.11 9.92 -22.22
CA VAL A 124 -15.07 8.80 -22.21
C VAL A 124 -16.15 9.02 -21.15
N HIS A 125 -15.75 9.44 -19.96
CA HIS A 125 -16.67 9.78 -18.86
C HIS A 125 -17.59 10.96 -19.25
N MET A 126 -17.03 12.06 -19.77
CA MET A 126 -17.78 13.26 -20.17
C MET A 126 -18.75 13.01 -21.34
N CYS A 127 -18.47 12.06 -22.22
CA CYS A 127 -19.38 11.64 -23.29
C CYS A 127 -20.55 10.79 -22.77
N GLY A 128 -20.64 10.52 -21.47
CA GLY A 128 -21.67 9.66 -20.88
C GLY A 128 -21.49 8.18 -21.26
N VAL A 129 -20.35 7.81 -21.85
CA VAL A 129 -20.03 6.43 -22.17
C VAL A 129 -19.52 5.78 -20.89
N GLY A 130 -20.43 5.09 -20.18
CA GLY A 130 -20.06 4.14 -19.14
C GLY A 130 -19.96 4.63 -17.70
N ALA A 131 -20.68 5.69 -17.33
CA ALA A 131 -20.96 5.99 -15.91
C ALA A 131 -21.57 4.76 -15.17
N ASP A 132 -22.30 3.92 -15.90
CA ASP A 132 -22.90 2.67 -15.41
C ASP A 132 -22.40 1.41 -16.13
N SER A 133 -21.38 1.50 -17.00
CA SER A 133 -20.90 0.33 -17.76
C SER A 133 -20.00 -0.54 -16.88
N PRO A 134 -20.36 -1.81 -16.61
CA PRO A 134 -19.51 -2.73 -15.85
C PRO A 134 -18.14 -2.91 -16.47
N HIS A 135 -18.04 -2.78 -17.80
CA HIS A 135 -16.81 -2.96 -18.58
C HIS A 135 -15.75 -1.86 -18.40
N LEU A 136 -16.10 -0.71 -17.81
CA LEU A 136 -15.14 0.33 -17.41
C LEU A 136 -14.78 0.28 -15.93
N LYS A 137 -15.61 -0.39 -15.10
CA LYS A 137 -15.43 -0.50 -13.64
C LYS A 137 -14.62 -1.72 -13.23
N THR A 138 -14.50 -2.73 -14.10
CA THR A 138 -13.79 -3.98 -13.82
C THR A 138 -12.91 -4.38 -15.00
N VAL A 139 -11.92 -5.25 -14.75
CA VAL A 139 -11.09 -5.87 -15.79
C VAL A 139 -11.09 -7.38 -15.61
N ASP A 140 -11.09 -8.13 -16.71
CA ASP A 140 -10.89 -9.57 -16.61
C ASP A 140 -9.45 -9.87 -16.18
N LEU A 141 -9.33 -10.68 -15.12
CA LEU A 141 -8.08 -11.18 -14.58
C LEU A 141 -8.13 -12.70 -14.53
N PHE A 142 -7.29 -13.34 -15.35
CA PHE A 142 -7.08 -14.78 -15.36
C PHE A 142 -5.82 -15.15 -14.57
N VAL A 143 -5.77 -16.36 -14.04
CA VAL A 143 -4.58 -16.91 -13.36
C VAL A 143 -3.95 -18.05 -14.15
N SER A 144 -2.67 -18.28 -13.89
CA SER A 144 -1.86 -19.28 -14.57
C SER A 144 -0.72 -19.80 -13.71
N HIS A 145 -0.33 -21.04 -14.00
CA HIS A 145 0.90 -21.64 -13.48
C HIS A 145 1.44 -22.73 -14.41
N GLU A 146 2.69 -23.13 -14.18
CA GLU A 146 3.28 -24.31 -14.83
C GLU A 146 2.60 -25.57 -14.30
N GLY A 147 1.96 -26.35 -15.17
CA GLY A 147 1.34 -27.62 -14.79
C GLY A 147 2.40 -28.70 -14.54
N LEU A 148 3.18 -28.54 -13.47
CA LEU A 148 4.38 -29.32 -13.21
C LEU A 148 4.10 -30.55 -12.33
N GLU A 149 3.42 -30.36 -11.21
CA GLU A 149 3.14 -31.42 -10.23
C GLU A 149 1.85 -32.16 -10.61
N LEU A 150 1.98 -33.20 -11.44
CA LEU A 150 0.84 -33.84 -12.08
C LEU A 150 -0.18 -34.45 -11.10
N GLY A 151 0.26 -34.88 -9.91
CA GLY A 151 -0.67 -35.34 -8.87
C GLY A 151 -1.60 -34.21 -8.40
N TYR A 152 -1.08 -32.99 -8.24
CA TYR A 152 -1.89 -31.82 -7.95
C TYR A 152 -2.80 -31.47 -9.12
N GLU A 153 -2.27 -31.42 -10.34
CA GLU A 153 -3.05 -31.05 -11.53
C GLU A 153 -4.20 -32.03 -11.83
N GLU A 154 -3.96 -33.33 -11.65
CA GLU A 154 -4.99 -34.36 -11.76
C GLU A 154 -6.10 -34.13 -10.73
N THR A 155 -5.76 -33.86 -9.46
CA THR A 155 -6.76 -33.60 -8.41
C THR A 155 -7.55 -32.32 -8.63
N MET A 156 -7.02 -31.36 -9.40
CA MET A 156 -7.72 -30.14 -9.81
C MET A 156 -8.48 -30.30 -11.13
N THR A 157 -8.46 -31.48 -11.76
CA THR A 157 -9.19 -31.73 -13.00
C THR A 157 -10.62 -32.19 -12.75
N ARG A 158 -11.59 -31.57 -13.43
CA ARG A 158 -13.01 -31.91 -13.35
C ARG A 158 -13.59 -32.11 -14.74
N LYS A 159 -14.59 -32.98 -14.83
CA LYS A 159 -15.38 -33.15 -16.04
C LYS A 159 -16.52 -32.13 -16.04
N VAL A 160 -16.57 -31.28 -17.06
CA VAL A 160 -17.59 -30.26 -17.28
C VAL A 160 -18.11 -30.43 -18.71
N ASP A 161 -19.42 -30.61 -18.86
CA ASP A 161 -20.10 -30.78 -20.16
C ASP A 161 -19.44 -31.82 -21.08
N GLY A 162 -19.06 -32.96 -20.50
CA GLY A 162 -18.46 -34.07 -21.25
C GLY A 162 -16.96 -33.94 -21.51
N LYS A 163 -16.35 -32.79 -21.23
CA LYS A 163 -14.93 -32.51 -21.43
C LYS A 163 -14.19 -32.34 -20.10
N TYR A 164 -12.87 -32.42 -20.11
CA TYR A 164 -12.05 -32.27 -18.91
C TYR A 164 -11.37 -30.90 -18.88
N TYR A 165 -11.47 -30.22 -17.74
CA TYR A 165 -10.80 -28.96 -17.45
C TYR A 165 -10.04 -29.09 -16.14
N ASN A 166 -8.82 -28.58 -16.08
CA ASN A 166 -8.22 -28.22 -14.81
C ASN A 166 -8.93 -26.96 -14.31
N VAL A 167 -9.60 -27.05 -13.16
CA VAL A 167 -10.36 -25.95 -12.55
C VAL A 167 -9.57 -25.24 -11.45
N GLY A 168 -8.29 -25.58 -11.28
CA GLY A 168 -7.39 -24.89 -10.37
C GLY A 168 -6.82 -23.60 -10.95
N THR A 169 -6.85 -23.44 -12.28
CA THR A 169 -6.34 -22.25 -12.96
C THR A 169 -6.95 -22.10 -14.35
N ASP A 170 -6.87 -20.90 -14.93
CA ASP A 170 -7.46 -20.62 -16.23
C ASP A 170 -6.55 -21.07 -17.38
N PHE A 171 -5.24 -20.85 -17.24
CA PHE A 171 -4.22 -21.13 -18.25
C PHE A 171 -3.04 -21.90 -17.64
N LEU A 172 -2.68 -23.05 -18.21
CA LEU A 172 -1.50 -23.82 -17.79
C LEU A 172 -0.41 -23.76 -18.84
N TRP A 173 0.86 -23.88 -18.46
CA TRP A 173 1.91 -24.16 -19.45
C TRP A 173 2.76 -25.38 -19.11
N ILE A 174 3.32 -25.96 -20.18
CA ILE A 174 4.35 -27.00 -20.12
C ILE A 174 5.72 -26.32 -20.14
N GLY A 175 6.55 -26.64 -19.16
CA GLY A 175 7.91 -26.12 -19.01
C GLY A 175 8.88 -26.64 -20.08
N ASP A 176 9.99 -25.93 -20.27
CA ASP A 176 11.01 -26.30 -21.28
C ASP A 176 11.70 -27.63 -20.96
N ARG A 177 11.67 -28.06 -19.69
CA ARG A 177 12.24 -29.32 -19.20
C ARG A 177 11.25 -30.49 -19.18
N THR A 178 9.96 -30.24 -19.41
CA THR A 178 8.87 -31.22 -19.25
C THR A 178 8.04 -31.41 -20.52
N ARG A 179 8.56 -30.98 -21.67
CA ARG A 179 7.87 -31.01 -22.97
C ARG A 179 8.25 -32.17 -23.89
N GLN A 180 8.77 -33.26 -23.33
CA GLN A 180 9.13 -34.45 -24.12
C GLN A 180 7.87 -35.10 -24.68
N LEU A 181 7.87 -35.40 -25.99
CA LEU A 181 6.67 -35.75 -26.74
C LEU A 181 5.93 -36.97 -26.18
N ASP A 182 6.63 -37.92 -25.56
CA ASP A 182 6.14 -39.19 -25.02
C ASP A 182 6.03 -39.23 -23.49
N HIS A 183 6.22 -38.09 -22.81
CA HIS A 183 6.16 -38.02 -21.34
C HIS A 183 4.78 -37.65 -20.79
N ALA A 184 4.62 -37.86 -19.48
CA ALA A 184 3.37 -37.70 -18.75
C ALA A 184 2.74 -36.30 -18.86
N HIS A 185 3.54 -35.23 -18.86
CA HIS A 185 3.04 -33.86 -19.03
C HIS A 185 2.30 -33.70 -20.35
N ILE A 186 2.86 -34.19 -21.46
CA ILE A 186 2.19 -34.09 -22.77
C ILE A 186 0.91 -34.92 -22.80
N GLU A 187 0.88 -36.07 -22.15
CA GLU A 187 -0.33 -36.89 -22.06
C GLU A 187 -1.43 -36.21 -21.24
N TYR A 188 -1.08 -35.63 -20.09
CA TYR A 188 -2.04 -34.87 -19.27
C TYR A 188 -2.59 -33.66 -20.03
N PHE A 189 -1.72 -32.82 -20.61
CA PHE A 189 -2.13 -31.63 -21.34
C PHE A 189 -2.94 -31.95 -22.62
N ARG A 190 -2.73 -33.11 -23.23
CA ARG A 190 -3.56 -33.61 -24.35
C ARG A 190 -5.01 -33.88 -23.94
N GLY A 191 -5.25 -34.19 -22.66
CA GLY A 191 -6.54 -34.57 -22.12
C GLY A 191 -7.43 -33.42 -21.66
N ILE A 192 -6.87 -32.21 -21.46
CA ILE A 192 -7.60 -31.05 -20.94
C ILE A 192 -7.99 -30.05 -22.04
N GLU A 193 -9.03 -29.26 -21.76
CA GLU A 193 -9.58 -28.26 -22.68
C GLU A 193 -9.19 -26.82 -22.34
N ASN A 194 -8.48 -26.58 -21.24
CA ASN A 194 -7.90 -25.28 -20.95
C ASN A 194 -7.07 -24.77 -22.14
N PRO A 195 -6.95 -23.44 -22.33
CA PRO A 195 -5.87 -22.89 -23.13
C PRO A 195 -4.53 -23.23 -22.46
N ILE A 196 -3.54 -23.58 -23.28
CA ILE A 196 -2.25 -24.07 -22.78
C ILE A 196 -1.06 -23.37 -23.45
N GLY A 197 -0.02 -23.15 -22.66
CA GLY A 197 1.27 -22.66 -23.09
C GLY A 197 2.29 -23.78 -23.28
N ILE A 198 3.23 -23.58 -24.20
CA ILE A 198 4.40 -24.46 -24.38
C ILE A 198 5.63 -23.58 -24.35
N LYS A 199 6.53 -23.80 -23.39
CA LYS A 199 7.83 -23.12 -23.39
C LYS A 199 8.69 -23.63 -24.54
N VAL A 200 9.20 -22.71 -25.35
CA VAL A 200 10.08 -22.99 -26.49
C VAL A 200 11.42 -22.32 -26.24
N GLY A 201 12.35 -23.07 -25.66
CA GLY A 201 13.73 -22.63 -25.43
C GLY A 201 14.70 -23.03 -26.55
N PRO A 202 16.00 -22.69 -26.40
CA PRO A 202 17.03 -22.99 -27.40
C PRO A 202 17.23 -24.48 -27.73
N SER A 203 16.78 -25.37 -26.84
CA SER A 203 16.85 -26.82 -27.05
C SER A 203 15.68 -27.38 -27.87
N MET A 204 14.69 -26.57 -28.28
CA MET A 204 13.60 -27.04 -29.14
C MET A 204 14.10 -27.20 -30.58
N ALA A 205 14.23 -28.44 -31.04
CA ALA A 205 14.46 -28.71 -32.46
C ALA A 205 13.25 -28.27 -33.30
N VAL A 206 13.51 -27.81 -34.54
CA VAL A 206 12.46 -27.25 -35.41
C VAL A 206 11.47 -28.33 -35.83
N GLU A 207 11.99 -29.51 -36.12
CA GLU A 207 11.31 -30.73 -36.51
C GLU A 207 10.38 -31.30 -35.42
N ASP A 208 10.65 -31.01 -34.14
CA ASP A 208 9.88 -31.54 -33.01
C ASP A 208 8.68 -30.67 -32.64
N LEU A 209 8.73 -29.36 -32.97
CA LEU A 209 7.71 -28.39 -32.55
C LEU A 209 6.33 -28.69 -33.16
N VAL A 210 6.26 -28.96 -34.46
CA VAL A 210 4.99 -29.23 -35.15
C VAL A 210 4.35 -30.55 -34.68
N PRO A 211 5.09 -31.68 -34.57
CA PRO A 211 4.57 -32.90 -33.95
C PRO A 211 4.02 -32.68 -32.54
N LEU A 212 4.70 -31.89 -31.72
CA LEU A 212 4.25 -31.55 -30.36
C LEU A 212 2.92 -30.80 -30.38
N ILE A 213 2.79 -29.76 -31.22
CA ILE A 213 1.54 -28.99 -31.34
C ILE A 213 0.40 -29.90 -31.81
N ARG A 214 0.62 -30.75 -32.82
CA ARG A 214 -0.41 -31.66 -33.34
C ARG A 214 -0.84 -32.72 -32.33
N LYS A 215 0.06 -33.15 -31.44
CA LYS A 215 -0.30 -34.08 -30.36
C LYS A 215 -1.25 -33.44 -29.35
N LEU A 216 -1.04 -32.16 -29.02
CA LEU A 216 -1.81 -31.40 -28.02
C LEU A 216 -3.10 -30.78 -28.59
N TRP A 217 -3.12 -30.46 -29.89
CA TRP A 217 -4.20 -29.70 -30.51
C TRP A 217 -4.83 -30.46 -31.69
N LYS A 218 -5.79 -31.32 -31.35
CA LYS A 218 -6.44 -32.23 -32.32
C LYS A 218 -7.33 -31.51 -33.34
N ASP A 219 -8.01 -30.44 -32.91
CA ASP A 219 -8.92 -29.67 -33.78
C ASP A 219 -8.59 -28.16 -33.71
N PRO A 220 -7.62 -27.70 -34.53
CA PRO A 220 -7.20 -26.30 -34.54
C PRO A 220 -8.26 -25.30 -35.00
N GLU A 221 -9.17 -25.73 -35.86
CA GLU A 221 -10.22 -24.84 -36.40
C GLU A 221 -11.39 -24.70 -35.43
N ALA A 222 -11.73 -25.75 -34.67
CA ALA A 222 -12.78 -25.66 -33.65
C ALA A 222 -12.39 -24.78 -32.46
N ASN A 223 -11.10 -24.77 -32.08
CA ASN A 223 -10.61 -24.13 -30.86
C ASN A 223 -9.43 -23.18 -31.11
N PRO A 224 -9.57 -22.13 -31.94
CA PRO A 224 -8.50 -21.17 -32.23
C PRO A 224 -7.97 -20.54 -30.94
N GLY A 225 -6.64 -20.40 -30.84
CA GLY A 225 -6.00 -19.83 -29.65
C GLY A 225 -5.78 -20.80 -28.48
N LYS A 226 -6.08 -22.10 -28.64
CA LYS A 226 -5.80 -23.10 -27.59
C LYS A 226 -4.30 -23.20 -27.24
N ILE A 227 -3.41 -23.05 -28.23
CA ILE A 227 -1.96 -23.19 -28.03
C ILE A 227 -1.27 -21.82 -28.09
N THR A 228 -0.55 -21.50 -27.01
CA THR A 228 0.40 -20.39 -26.95
C THR A 228 1.84 -20.93 -26.94
N LEU A 229 2.65 -20.55 -27.91
CA LEU A 229 4.09 -20.83 -27.92
C LEU A 229 4.82 -19.71 -27.17
N ILE A 230 5.41 -20.04 -26.03
CA ILE A 230 6.10 -19.10 -25.14
C ILE A 230 7.61 -19.23 -25.40
N THR A 231 8.11 -18.41 -26.30
CA THR A 231 9.51 -18.39 -26.75
C THR A 231 10.42 -17.76 -25.72
N ARG A 232 11.59 -18.35 -25.45
CA ARG A 232 12.53 -17.91 -24.41
C ARG A 232 13.98 -18.23 -24.77
N TYR A 233 14.47 -17.63 -25.86
CA TYR A 233 15.74 -18.00 -26.46
C TYR A 233 16.94 -17.33 -25.80
N GLY A 234 16.77 -16.14 -25.26
CA GLY A 234 17.85 -15.23 -24.90
C GLY A 234 18.13 -14.24 -26.03
N SER A 235 18.55 -13.03 -25.66
CA SER A 235 18.81 -11.93 -26.59
C SER A 235 19.91 -12.23 -27.60
N ASP A 236 20.79 -13.18 -27.29
CA ASP A 236 21.91 -13.63 -28.12
C ASP A 236 21.51 -14.69 -29.17
N LYS A 237 20.36 -15.35 -29.01
CA LYS A 237 19.97 -16.51 -29.83
C LYS A 237 18.66 -16.35 -30.58
N VAL A 238 17.83 -15.38 -30.18
CA VAL A 238 16.49 -15.19 -30.73
C VAL A 238 16.50 -15.01 -32.26
N ALA A 239 17.43 -14.22 -32.79
CA ALA A 239 17.58 -13.97 -34.23
C ALA A 239 17.86 -15.23 -35.06
N ASP A 240 18.57 -16.21 -34.48
CA ASP A 240 18.95 -17.44 -35.19
C ASP A 240 17.88 -18.54 -35.13
N LEU A 241 17.03 -18.51 -34.09
CA LEU A 241 16.12 -19.60 -33.75
C LEU A 241 14.67 -19.29 -34.10
N LEU A 242 14.16 -18.15 -33.66
CA LEU A 242 12.74 -17.79 -33.81
C LEU A 242 12.26 -17.84 -35.27
N PRO A 243 13.00 -17.32 -36.28
CA PRO A 243 12.56 -17.38 -37.67
C PRO A 243 12.31 -18.81 -38.17
N LYS A 244 13.14 -19.77 -37.73
CA LYS A 244 13.03 -21.18 -38.13
C LYS A 244 11.79 -21.83 -37.56
N HIS A 245 11.48 -21.58 -36.29
CA HIS A 245 10.26 -22.08 -35.67
C HIS A 245 9.00 -21.44 -36.26
N ILE A 246 9.02 -20.12 -36.52
CA ILE A 246 7.90 -19.44 -37.22
C ILE A 246 7.66 -20.08 -38.59
N ALA A 247 8.72 -20.28 -39.38
CA ALA A 247 8.61 -20.89 -40.71
C ALA A 247 8.00 -22.29 -40.65
N ALA A 248 8.42 -23.13 -39.70
CA ALA A 248 7.88 -24.48 -39.53
C ALA A 248 6.40 -24.49 -39.16
N VAL A 249 5.97 -23.66 -38.20
CA VAL A 249 4.57 -23.55 -37.77
C VAL A 249 3.70 -22.99 -38.90
N LYS A 250 4.19 -21.99 -39.62
CA LYS A 250 3.50 -21.39 -40.78
C LYS A 250 3.34 -22.40 -41.91
N ALA A 251 4.39 -23.16 -42.24
CA ALA A 251 4.33 -24.22 -43.24
C ALA A 251 3.35 -25.34 -42.85
N ALA A 252 3.17 -25.60 -41.55
CA ALA A 252 2.18 -26.54 -41.05
C ALA A 252 0.73 -26.02 -41.04
N GLY A 253 0.51 -24.74 -41.38
CA GLY A 253 -0.82 -24.10 -41.42
C GLY A 253 -1.45 -23.85 -40.04
N LEU A 254 -0.65 -23.88 -38.97
CA LEU A 254 -1.15 -23.76 -37.59
C LEU A 254 -1.19 -22.31 -37.13
N LYS A 255 -2.31 -21.88 -36.54
CA LYS A 255 -2.53 -20.52 -36.02
C LYS A 255 -2.39 -20.48 -34.50
N VAL A 256 -1.16 -20.58 -34.03
CA VAL A 256 -0.82 -20.47 -32.59
C VAL A 256 -0.75 -19.00 -32.15
N ILE A 257 -0.86 -18.76 -30.84
CA ILE A 257 -0.47 -17.48 -30.24
C ILE A 257 1.03 -17.51 -29.98
N TRP A 258 1.77 -16.53 -30.50
CA TRP A 258 3.18 -16.36 -30.15
C TRP A 258 3.31 -15.46 -28.94
N SER A 259 4.09 -15.88 -27.94
CA SER A 259 4.40 -15.09 -26.75
C SER A 259 5.91 -15.08 -26.51
N CYS A 260 6.44 -13.93 -26.09
CA CYS A 260 7.84 -13.78 -25.74
C CYS A 260 8.00 -13.81 -24.21
N ASP A 261 8.83 -14.73 -23.72
CA ASP A 261 9.37 -14.77 -22.35
C ASP A 261 10.84 -14.34 -22.41
N PRO A 262 11.11 -13.02 -22.31
CA PRO A 262 12.48 -12.49 -22.36
C PRO A 262 13.20 -12.63 -21.01
N CYS A 263 12.62 -13.30 -20.03
CA CYS A 263 13.22 -13.41 -18.71
C CYS A 263 14.14 -14.64 -18.64
N HIS A 264 13.59 -15.84 -18.90
CA HIS A 264 14.29 -17.09 -18.60
C HIS A 264 15.47 -17.38 -19.53
N GLY A 265 15.53 -16.77 -20.72
CA GLY A 265 16.67 -16.89 -21.64
C GLY A 265 17.87 -16.02 -21.25
N ASN A 266 17.66 -14.99 -20.42
CA ASN A 266 18.63 -13.92 -20.14
C ASN A 266 19.20 -13.92 -18.71
N THR A 267 19.01 -15.00 -17.95
CA THR A 267 19.59 -15.14 -16.60
C THR A 267 21.10 -15.33 -16.67
N ILE A 268 21.84 -14.55 -15.89
CA ILE A 268 23.28 -14.68 -15.66
C ILE A 268 23.55 -14.87 -14.16
N VAL A 269 24.79 -15.23 -13.81
CA VAL A 269 25.29 -15.22 -12.43
C VAL A 269 26.28 -14.07 -12.32
N ALA A 270 25.99 -13.11 -11.44
CA ALA A 270 26.84 -11.96 -11.12
C ALA A 270 28.12 -12.38 -10.39
N GLU A 271 29.11 -11.50 -10.30
CA GLU A 271 30.41 -11.81 -9.64
C GLU A 271 30.23 -12.16 -8.16
N ASN A 272 29.22 -11.57 -7.52
CA ASN A 272 28.86 -11.82 -6.12
C ASN A 272 28.04 -13.12 -5.92
N GLY A 273 27.83 -13.91 -6.97
CA GLY A 273 27.15 -15.21 -6.92
C GLY A 273 25.62 -15.14 -7.01
N TYR A 274 25.02 -13.95 -7.01
CA TYR A 274 23.58 -13.81 -7.23
C TYR A 274 23.21 -14.10 -8.68
N LYS A 275 22.07 -14.76 -8.87
CA LYS A 275 21.44 -14.81 -10.19
C LYS A 275 20.80 -13.46 -10.47
N THR A 276 21.06 -12.90 -11.65
CA THR A 276 20.41 -11.65 -12.07
C THR A 276 20.06 -11.72 -13.55
N ARG A 277 19.30 -10.74 -14.04
CA ARG A 277 18.98 -10.57 -15.46
C ARG A 277 19.26 -9.11 -15.82
N PRO A 278 20.14 -8.84 -16.80
CA PRO A 278 20.34 -7.48 -17.30
C PRO A 278 19.07 -7.00 -18.02
N PHE A 279 18.53 -5.87 -17.59
CA PHE A 279 17.34 -5.26 -18.18
C PHE A 279 17.46 -5.10 -19.70
N ASP A 280 18.62 -4.65 -20.18
CA ASP A 280 18.88 -4.44 -21.62
C ASP A 280 18.81 -5.74 -22.44
N ARG A 281 19.15 -6.88 -21.84
CA ARG A 281 19.00 -8.19 -22.51
C ARG A 281 17.54 -8.62 -22.55
N ILE A 282 16.80 -8.41 -21.46
CA ILE A 282 15.34 -8.67 -21.42
C ILE A 282 14.66 -7.85 -22.53
N PHE A 283 14.92 -6.55 -22.57
CA PHE A 283 14.31 -5.69 -23.57
C PHE A 283 14.83 -6.00 -24.99
N GLY A 284 16.12 -6.27 -25.15
CA GLY A 284 16.73 -6.60 -26.44
C GLY A 284 16.21 -7.90 -27.06
N GLU A 285 15.83 -8.92 -26.28
CA GLU A 285 15.14 -10.10 -26.82
C GLU A 285 13.72 -9.75 -27.31
N LEU A 286 13.00 -8.91 -26.56
CA LEU A 286 11.65 -8.48 -26.91
C LEU A 286 11.63 -7.64 -28.20
N GLU A 287 12.55 -6.68 -28.33
CA GLU A 287 12.72 -5.84 -29.51
C GLU A 287 13.02 -6.66 -30.77
N GLN A 288 14.00 -7.58 -30.68
CA GLN A 288 14.32 -8.49 -31.78
C GLN A 288 13.13 -9.39 -32.14
N THR A 289 12.39 -9.88 -31.15
CA THR A 289 11.21 -10.73 -31.38
C THR A 289 10.12 -10.01 -32.16
N LEU A 290 9.85 -8.73 -31.83
CA LEU A 290 8.92 -7.89 -32.56
C LEU A 290 9.35 -7.72 -34.03
N GLU A 291 10.62 -7.42 -34.26
CA GLU A 291 11.19 -7.26 -35.60
C GLU A 291 11.08 -8.55 -36.42
N ILE A 292 11.47 -9.69 -35.85
CA ILE A 292 11.41 -10.99 -36.52
C ILE A 292 9.98 -11.36 -36.90
N HIS A 293 9.00 -11.10 -36.02
CA HIS A 293 7.59 -11.33 -36.34
C HIS A 293 7.13 -10.46 -37.52
N ARG A 294 7.55 -9.18 -37.54
CA ARG A 294 7.27 -8.24 -38.63
C ARG A 294 7.85 -8.74 -39.96
N GLU A 295 9.13 -9.10 -39.99
CA GLU A 295 9.80 -9.63 -41.18
C GLU A 295 9.15 -10.93 -41.69
N ALA A 296 8.72 -11.81 -40.77
CA ALA A 296 8.05 -13.06 -41.11
C ALA A 296 6.57 -12.90 -41.54
N GLY A 297 6.01 -11.68 -41.42
CA GLY A 297 4.60 -11.39 -41.65
C GLY A 297 3.68 -12.15 -40.68
N THR A 298 4.07 -12.19 -39.41
CA THR A 298 3.33 -12.80 -38.29
C THR A 298 3.20 -11.80 -37.15
N VAL A 299 2.46 -12.15 -36.09
CA VAL A 299 2.17 -11.23 -34.97
C VAL A 299 2.68 -11.83 -33.67
N LEU A 300 3.40 -11.04 -32.89
CA LEU A 300 3.65 -11.32 -31.48
C LEU A 300 2.35 -11.07 -30.71
N GLY A 301 1.71 -12.14 -30.24
CA GLY A 301 0.40 -12.08 -29.60
C GLY A 301 0.43 -11.84 -28.08
N GLY A 302 1.61 -11.88 -27.45
CA GLY A 302 1.73 -11.65 -26.02
C GLY A 302 3.17 -11.63 -25.50
N VAL A 303 3.28 -11.35 -24.20
CA VAL A 303 4.53 -11.33 -23.44
C VAL A 303 4.34 -12.04 -22.10
N HIS A 304 5.38 -12.71 -21.61
CA HIS A 304 5.34 -13.52 -20.38
C HIS A 304 6.50 -13.14 -19.45
N PHE A 305 6.23 -12.27 -18.48
CA PHE A 305 7.23 -11.75 -17.55
C PHE A 305 7.19 -12.43 -16.17
N GLU A 306 8.31 -12.34 -15.45
CA GLU A 306 8.38 -12.51 -14.00
C GLU A 306 8.62 -11.15 -13.35
N LEU A 307 7.64 -10.69 -12.55
CA LEU A 307 7.65 -9.35 -11.98
C LEU A 307 7.04 -9.32 -10.58
N THR A 308 7.33 -8.25 -9.83
CA THR A 308 6.74 -7.94 -8.52
C THR A 308 6.42 -6.44 -8.43
N GLY A 309 5.39 -6.09 -7.66
CA GLY A 309 5.07 -4.70 -7.34
C GLY A 309 5.97 -4.10 -6.25
N GLU A 310 6.82 -4.91 -5.64
CA GLU A 310 7.77 -4.48 -4.62
C GLU A 310 9.02 -3.81 -5.23
N ASN A 311 9.62 -2.89 -4.49
CA ASN A 311 10.88 -2.24 -4.86
C ASN A 311 12.09 -3.14 -4.49
N VAL A 312 12.24 -4.27 -5.20
CA VAL A 312 13.34 -5.25 -5.03
C VAL A 312 14.54 -4.94 -5.91
N THR A 313 15.71 -5.47 -5.54
CA THR A 313 16.98 -5.35 -6.30
C THR A 313 17.40 -6.71 -6.87
N GLU A 314 16.63 -7.24 -7.82
CA GLU A 314 16.84 -8.59 -8.36
C GLU A 314 17.39 -8.60 -9.80
N CYS A 315 16.91 -7.70 -10.67
CA CYS A 315 17.43 -7.49 -12.02
C CYS A 315 18.31 -6.24 -12.06
N ILE A 316 19.48 -6.31 -12.70
CA ILE A 316 20.37 -5.16 -12.88
C ILE A 316 19.95 -4.30 -14.08
N GLY A 317 20.29 -3.01 -14.03
CA GLY A 317 19.94 -1.99 -15.01
C GLY A 317 18.53 -1.43 -14.83
N GLY A 318 17.93 -1.01 -15.95
CA GLY A 318 16.63 -0.34 -15.94
C GLY A 318 16.70 1.12 -15.46
N PRO A 319 15.56 1.78 -15.23
CA PRO A 319 15.50 3.23 -15.00
C PRO A 319 16.15 3.68 -13.68
N GLN A 320 16.31 2.77 -12.73
CA GLN A 320 16.96 3.04 -11.43
C GLN A 320 18.48 2.84 -11.45
N GLY A 321 19.04 2.26 -12.54
CA GLY A 321 20.47 2.02 -12.65
C GLY A 321 21.04 1.00 -11.66
N ILE A 322 20.26 -0.03 -11.29
CA ILE A 322 20.65 -1.06 -10.31
C ILE A 322 21.91 -1.78 -10.80
N ASP A 323 22.94 -1.86 -9.96
CA ASP A 323 24.17 -2.60 -10.27
C ASP A 323 24.28 -3.92 -9.49
N GLU A 324 25.36 -4.68 -9.72
CA GLU A 324 25.57 -5.95 -9.01
C GLU A 324 25.76 -5.76 -7.50
N GLY A 325 26.29 -4.62 -7.07
CA GLY A 325 26.48 -4.26 -5.66
C GLY A 325 25.17 -3.99 -4.92
N ASP A 326 24.12 -3.60 -5.64
CA ASP A 326 22.79 -3.38 -5.09
C ASP A 326 21.98 -4.67 -4.85
N LEU A 327 22.35 -5.78 -5.48
CA LEU A 327 21.60 -7.04 -5.40
C LEU A 327 21.33 -7.48 -3.94
N PRO A 328 22.30 -7.46 -3.01
CA PRO A 328 22.07 -7.90 -1.64
C PRO A 328 21.14 -7.00 -0.82
N LEU A 329 20.83 -5.77 -1.29
CA LEU A 329 20.02 -4.82 -0.52
C LEU A 329 18.58 -5.31 -0.33
N ARG A 330 17.97 -5.91 -1.36
CA ARG A 330 16.59 -6.39 -1.32
C ARG A 330 16.31 -7.48 -2.35
N TYR A 331 17.07 -8.58 -2.28
CA TYR A 331 16.81 -9.79 -3.06
C TYR A 331 15.86 -10.73 -2.30
N THR A 332 14.60 -10.85 -2.72
CA THR A 332 13.58 -11.62 -1.96
C THR A 332 13.07 -12.86 -2.68
N SER A 333 13.43 -13.07 -3.94
CA SER A 333 13.08 -14.28 -4.68
C SER A 333 13.91 -15.49 -4.25
N TYR A 334 13.26 -16.63 -4.01
CA TYR A 334 13.91 -17.93 -3.77
C TYR A 334 14.34 -18.65 -5.06
N CYS A 335 13.97 -18.13 -6.23
CA CYS A 335 14.20 -18.79 -7.51
C CYS A 335 14.93 -17.85 -8.47
N ASP A 336 14.19 -17.27 -9.40
CA ASP A 336 14.74 -16.42 -10.44
C ASP A 336 14.47 -14.94 -10.11
N PRO A 337 15.36 -14.03 -10.55
CA PRO A 337 15.25 -12.59 -10.31
C PRO A 337 14.07 -11.99 -11.09
N ARG A 338 13.25 -11.18 -10.43
CA ARG A 338 12.04 -10.57 -11.00
C ARG A 338 12.30 -9.11 -11.39
N LEU A 339 11.55 -8.63 -12.38
CA LEU A 339 11.44 -7.19 -12.63
C LEU A 339 10.73 -6.54 -11.44
N ASN A 340 11.31 -5.48 -10.89
CA ASN A 340 10.65 -4.67 -9.86
C ASN A 340 9.57 -3.76 -10.48
N TYR A 341 8.89 -2.97 -9.65
CA TYR A 341 7.85 -2.04 -10.09
C TYR A 341 8.30 -1.15 -11.27
N SER A 342 9.42 -0.45 -11.07
CA SER A 342 9.97 0.54 -12.00
C SER A 342 10.39 -0.08 -13.33
N GLN A 343 11.09 -1.21 -13.28
CA GLN A 343 11.50 -1.95 -14.46
C GLN A 343 10.29 -2.53 -15.22
N SER A 344 9.25 -2.98 -14.50
CA SER A 344 8.02 -3.50 -15.13
C SER A 344 7.26 -2.42 -15.89
N MET A 345 7.18 -1.20 -15.33
CA MET A 345 6.56 -0.07 -16.01
C MET A 345 7.38 0.38 -17.23
N GLU A 346 8.71 0.47 -17.10
CA GLU A 346 9.62 0.79 -18.23
C GLU A 346 9.38 -0.16 -19.41
N VAL A 347 9.33 -1.47 -19.18
CA VAL A 347 9.06 -2.46 -20.23
C VAL A 347 7.69 -2.23 -20.89
N ALA A 348 6.66 -1.94 -20.11
CA ALA A 348 5.31 -1.70 -20.65
C ALA A 348 5.30 -0.48 -21.59
N PHE A 349 5.96 0.61 -21.20
CA PHE A 349 6.06 1.80 -22.04
C PHE A 349 6.88 1.56 -23.30
N LEU A 350 8.04 0.93 -23.18
CA LEU A 350 8.89 0.62 -24.34
C LEU A 350 8.17 -0.32 -25.32
N LEU A 351 7.44 -1.30 -24.81
CA LEU A 351 6.61 -2.20 -25.62
C LEU A 351 5.48 -1.44 -26.31
N ALA A 352 4.77 -0.57 -25.59
CA ALA A 352 3.73 0.28 -26.16
C ALA A 352 4.27 1.17 -27.29
N LYS A 353 5.45 1.78 -27.09
CA LYS A 353 6.14 2.60 -28.11
C LYS A 353 6.50 1.80 -29.36
N ASN A 354 7.05 0.59 -29.20
CA ASN A 354 7.39 -0.25 -30.34
C ASN A 354 6.16 -0.73 -31.11
N LEU A 355 5.05 -1.01 -30.42
CA LEU A 355 3.81 -1.41 -31.06
C LEU A 355 3.05 -0.23 -31.70
N SER A 356 3.17 0.99 -31.15
CA SER A 356 2.45 2.19 -31.62
C SER A 356 3.00 2.77 -32.92
N VAL A 357 4.33 2.70 -33.14
CA VAL A 357 5.01 3.09 -34.39
C VAL A 357 4.47 2.30 -35.60
N HIS A 358 3.76 1.20 -35.36
CA HIS A 358 3.20 0.34 -36.40
C HIS A 358 1.71 0.57 -36.67
N HIS A 359 1.07 1.51 -35.95
CA HIS A 359 -0.29 1.98 -36.18
C HIS A 359 -0.30 3.38 -36.82
N ASP A 360 0.38 3.55 -37.95
CA ASP A 360 -0.01 4.60 -38.90
C ASP A 360 -1.42 4.26 -39.38
N LEU A 361 -2.41 5.00 -38.88
CA LEU A 361 -3.78 4.89 -39.30
C LEU A 361 -3.82 5.06 -40.82
N ALA A 362 -4.23 4.01 -41.54
CA ALA A 362 -4.82 4.21 -42.86
C ALA A 362 -5.84 5.35 -42.71
N PRO A 363 -5.71 6.46 -43.46
CA PRO A 363 -6.56 7.61 -43.24
C PRO A 363 -8.01 7.18 -43.34
N LEU A 364 -8.81 7.49 -42.31
CA LEU A 364 -10.24 7.18 -42.19
C LEU A 364 -11.13 7.79 -43.30
N ASN A 365 -10.54 8.27 -44.41
CA ASN A 365 -11.19 8.97 -45.49
C ASN A 365 -10.73 8.51 -46.89
N GLU A 366 -10.92 7.23 -47.22
CA GLU A 366 -11.03 6.84 -48.64
C GLU A 366 -12.49 6.62 -49.09
N LYS A 367 -13.40 6.22 -48.18
CA LYS A 367 -14.83 6.08 -48.52
C LYS A 367 -15.58 7.42 -48.64
N SER A 368 -15.04 8.50 -48.07
CA SER A 368 -15.59 9.86 -48.19
C SER A 368 -15.15 10.59 -49.46
N LYS A 369 -14.06 10.17 -50.10
CA LYS A 369 -13.65 10.70 -51.42
C LYS A 369 -14.47 10.12 -52.57
N MET A 370 -14.94 8.88 -52.47
CA MET A 370 -15.85 8.30 -53.48
C MET A 370 -17.29 8.82 -53.39
N ARG A 371 -17.75 9.28 -52.21
CA ARG A 371 -19.10 9.86 -52.03
C ARG A 371 -19.24 11.31 -52.47
N LYS A 372 -18.13 12.06 -52.62
CA LYS A 372 -18.13 13.44 -53.14
C LYS A 372 -18.11 13.54 -54.68
N ARG A 373 -17.95 12.43 -55.41
CA ARG A 373 -18.00 12.40 -56.88
C ARG A 373 -19.36 12.00 -57.47
N SER A 374 -20.31 11.58 -56.64
CA SER A 374 -21.64 11.09 -57.04
C SER A 374 -22.79 11.93 -56.49
N MET A 375 -22.48 13.11 -55.94
CA MET A 375 -23.45 14.05 -55.38
C MET A 375 -23.29 15.45 -55.99
N GLU A 376 -23.04 15.50 -57.31
CA GLU A 376 -23.40 16.61 -58.17
C GLU A 376 -24.23 16.00 -59.30
N ILE A 377 -25.37 16.62 -59.61
CA ILE A 377 -26.44 16.19 -60.53
C ILE A 377 -27.53 15.33 -59.87
N SER A 378 -28.53 15.99 -59.26
CA SER A 378 -29.94 15.68 -59.54
C SER A 378 -30.88 16.79 -59.05
N ASP A 379 -31.47 17.46 -60.04
CA ASP A 379 -32.59 18.40 -60.09
C ASP A 379 -33.76 18.10 -59.10
N PRO A 380 -34.29 19.09 -58.33
CA PRO A 380 -35.36 18.91 -57.35
C PRO A 380 -36.80 18.89 -57.92
N SER A 381 -37.01 18.66 -59.23
CA SER A 381 -38.33 18.82 -59.87
C SER A 381 -39.11 17.54 -60.22
N LYS A 382 -38.88 16.38 -59.56
CA LYS A 382 -39.66 15.15 -59.84
C LYS A 382 -39.85 14.21 -58.64
N ARG A 383 -40.99 14.29 -57.95
CA ARG A 383 -42.09 13.28 -58.02
C ARG A 383 -43.09 13.43 -56.88
N ILE A 384 -44.34 13.25 -57.28
CA ILE A 384 -45.59 13.40 -56.56
C ILE A 384 -46.21 12.00 -56.39
N ARG A 385 -46.92 11.82 -55.27
CA ARG A 385 -48.11 10.97 -54.99
C ARG A 385 -48.00 9.51 -54.50
N ALA A 386 -48.77 9.34 -53.40
CA ALA A 386 -49.76 8.31 -53.08
C ALA A 386 -49.24 6.97 -52.54
N ASP A 387 -49.86 6.32 -51.55
CA ASP A 387 -50.98 6.65 -50.65
C ASP A 387 -51.04 5.54 -49.58
N ASN A 388 -51.23 5.97 -48.33
CA ASN A 388 -52.20 5.48 -47.34
C ASN A 388 -52.18 4.08 -46.68
N ALA A 389 -52.27 4.19 -45.33
CA ALA A 389 -53.23 3.56 -44.40
C ALA A 389 -53.07 2.05 -44.11
N SER A 390 -53.21 1.53 -42.89
CA SER A 390 -53.79 2.05 -41.64
C SER A 390 -53.65 1.03 -40.51
N ASN A 391 -53.60 1.55 -39.27
CA ASN A 391 -54.25 1.05 -38.03
C ASN A 391 -53.73 -0.28 -37.41
N THR A 392 -53.62 -0.44 -36.08
CA THR A 392 -54.40 0.08 -34.95
C THR A 392 -53.58 0.16 -33.64
N THR A 393 -53.80 1.24 -32.90
CA THR A 393 -53.81 1.46 -31.42
C THR A 393 -54.66 0.38 -30.68
N ASP A 394 -54.62 0.08 -29.38
CA ASP A 394 -54.36 0.84 -28.16
C ASP A 394 -54.49 -0.09 -26.90
N LEU A 395 -54.13 0.43 -25.72
CA LEU A 395 -54.59 0.13 -24.33
C LEU A 395 -53.69 -0.65 -23.32
N TYR A 396 -53.24 0.14 -22.33
CA TYR A 396 -52.99 -0.15 -20.89
C TYR A 396 -54.22 -0.83 -20.21
N THR A 397 -54.17 -1.60 -19.11
CA THR A 397 -53.69 -1.33 -17.72
C THR A 397 -53.71 -2.62 -16.87
N ASP A 398 -52.87 -2.67 -15.82
CA ASP A 398 -52.98 -3.31 -14.48
C ASP A 398 -53.43 -4.78 -14.29
N HIS A 399 -52.57 -5.61 -13.68
CA HIS A 399 -52.64 -5.96 -12.24
C HIS A 399 -51.54 -6.95 -11.82
N ALA A 400 -51.21 -6.85 -10.53
CA ALA A 400 -50.17 -7.53 -9.77
C ALA A 400 -50.53 -8.96 -9.30
N GLU A 401 -49.55 -9.56 -8.60
CA GLU A 401 -49.59 -10.79 -7.77
C GLU A 401 -49.44 -12.13 -8.54
N THR A 402 -48.60 -13.09 -8.16
CA THR A 402 -48.06 -13.45 -6.82
C THR A 402 -46.77 -14.27 -6.93
N TRP A 403 -45.90 -14.06 -5.93
CA TRP A 403 -44.79 -14.91 -5.50
C TRP A 403 -45.28 -16.09 -4.64
N LEU A 404 -44.42 -17.12 -4.50
CA LEU A 404 -44.21 -18.12 -3.41
C LEU A 404 -43.91 -19.49 -4.06
N ALA A 405 -42.95 -20.31 -3.64
CA ALA A 405 -42.16 -20.42 -2.40
C ALA A 405 -40.98 -21.37 -2.74
N GLN A 406 -39.73 -21.14 -2.27
CA GLN A 406 -39.21 -21.61 -0.97
C GLN A 406 -39.23 -23.16 -0.84
N ASP A 407 -38.24 -23.88 -0.29
CA ASP A 407 -37.17 -23.52 0.66
C ASP A 407 -36.25 -24.75 0.87
N TYR A 408 -35.26 -24.55 1.77
CA TYR A 408 -34.49 -25.51 2.61
C TYR A 408 -32.98 -25.50 2.30
N CYS A 409 -32.08 -25.07 3.20
CA CYS A 409 -32.13 -25.07 4.67
C CYS A 409 -31.43 -23.87 5.31
N PHE A 410 -32.18 -23.11 6.12
CA PHE A 410 -31.74 -22.60 7.42
C PHE A 410 -32.59 -23.29 8.50
N ALA A 411 -31.95 -24.06 9.37
CA ALA A 411 -32.40 -24.44 10.71
C ALA A 411 -31.08 -24.73 11.45
N THR A 412 -30.74 -24.12 12.58
CA THR A 412 -31.53 -23.83 13.78
C THR A 412 -30.82 -22.73 14.58
N LEU A 413 -31.56 -21.76 15.11
CA LEU A 413 -31.43 -21.26 16.48
C LEU A 413 -32.50 -20.18 16.72
N ALA A 414 -33.74 -20.65 16.84
CA ALA A 414 -34.82 -19.95 17.52
C ALA A 414 -35.32 -20.87 18.66
N GLU A 415 -34.44 -21.09 19.64
CA GLU A 415 -34.82 -21.57 20.97
C GLU A 415 -33.96 -20.81 21.97
N LEU A 416 -34.42 -19.62 22.37
CA LEU A 416 -34.12 -18.92 23.64
C LEU A 416 -34.81 -17.55 23.64
N ASN A 417 -36.11 -17.54 23.39
CA ASN A 417 -36.92 -16.33 23.52
C ASN A 417 -38.18 -16.59 24.35
N GLN A 418 -38.02 -17.24 25.52
CA GLN A 418 -38.95 -17.14 26.66
C GLN A 418 -38.21 -17.45 27.97
N VAL A 419 -37.49 -16.44 28.50
CA VAL A 419 -37.42 -16.21 29.95
C VAL A 419 -37.71 -14.73 30.17
N GLU A 420 -38.83 -14.48 30.83
CA GLU A 420 -39.33 -13.16 31.19
C GLU A 420 -38.39 -12.37 32.12
N ASN A 421 -38.44 -11.05 31.92
CA ASN A 421 -38.39 -10.00 32.94
C ASN A 421 -37.17 -9.92 33.87
N GLY A 422 -36.27 -8.98 33.55
CA GLY A 422 -35.27 -8.52 34.54
C GLY A 422 -34.22 -7.50 34.09
N SER A 423 -34.62 -6.26 33.72
CA SER A 423 -33.81 -5.01 33.79
C SER A 423 -32.59 -4.84 32.85
N PRO A 424 -32.15 -3.60 32.50
CA PRO A 424 -32.88 -2.37 32.18
C PRO A 424 -32.76 -2.04 30.68
N ARG A 425 -33.76 -1.34 30.12
CA ARG A 425 -33.61 -0.65 28.81
C ARG A 425 -32.34 0.22 28.87
N ALA A 426 -31.34 -0.11 28.05
CA ALA A 426 -30.18 0.73 27.84
C ALA A 426 -30.68 2.10 27.37
N LYS A 427 -30.45 3.11 28.19
CA LYS A 427 -30.91 4.48 27.93
C LYS A 427 -30.11 5.04 26.77
N SER A 428 -30.79 5.49 25.73
CA SER A 428 -30.24 6.47 24.79
C SER A 428 -29.66 7.65 25.58
N LEU A 429 -28.59 8.26 25.08
CA LEU A 429 -27.95 9.44 25.67
C LEU A 429 -28.99 10.43 26.20
N THR A 430 -28.81 10.89 27.43
CA THR A 430 -29.75 11.84 28.03
C THR A 430 -29.79 13.14 27.21
N ILE A 431 -30.91 13.86 27.20
CA ILE A 431 -31.06 15.16 26.51
C ILE A 431 -29.92 16.14 26.87
N ARG A 432 -29.35 16.04 28.08
CA ARG A 432 -28.16 16.81 28.52
C ARG A 432 -26.83 16.37 27.89
N GLN A 433 -26.70 15.13 27.46
CA GLN A 433 -25.54 14.63 26.69
C GLN A 433 -25.71 14.95 25.19
N GLN A 434 -26.93 14.82 24.65
CA GLN A 434 -27.26 15.29 23.29
C GLN A 434 -27.05 16.81 23.14
N GLN A 435 -27.38 17.61 24.16
CA GLN A 435 -27.12 19.05 24.16
C GLN A 435 -25.65 19.45 24.32
N ARG A 436 -24.76 18.55 24.80
CA ARG A 436 -23.30 18.82 24.82
C ARG A 436 -22.63 18.60 23.46
N LEU A 437 -23.21 17.78 22.60
CA LEU A 437 -22.73 17.55 21.23
C LEU A 437 -23.30 18.56 20.22
N HIS A 438 -24.29 19.35 20.63
CA HIS A 438 -25.05 20.25 19.76
C HIS A 438 -24.35 21.61 19.48
N ASP A 439 -23.30 21.93 20.22
CA ASP A 439 -22.41 23.06 19.95
C ASP A 439 -21.13 22.51 19.31
N MET A 440 -20.91 22.79 18.02
CA MET A 440 -19.81 22.29 17.16
C MET A 440 -18.46 22.06 17.89
N GLN A 441 -18.32 20.89 18.50
CA GLN A 441 -17.11 20.43 19.17
C GLN A 441 -16.77 19.07 18.59
N ALA A 442 -15.80 19.06 17.68
CA ALA A 442 -15.31 17.84 17.09
C ALA A 442 -14.75 16.90 18.17
N VAL A 443 -14.87 15.59 17.97
CA VAL A 443 -14.36 14.56 18.87
C VAL A 443 -13.27 13.72 18.19
N SER A 444 -12.39 13.13 18.98
CA SER A 444 -11.50 12.05 18.55
C SER A 444 -12.09 10.71 19.00
N ILE A 445 -11.87 9.68 18.19
CA ILE A 445 -12.41 8.34 18.40
C ILE A 445 -11.22 7.39 18.56
N LEU A 446 -10.96 6.92 19.79
CA LEU A 446 -9.79 6.11 20.16
C LEU A 446 -10.21 4.65 20.36
N SER A 447 -9.53 3.70 19.72
CA SER A 447 -9.76 2.27 19.97
C SER A 447 -9.09 1.83 21.26
N GLU A 448 -9.84 1.18 22.15
CA GLU A 448 -9.29 0.62 23.39
C GLU A 448 -8.31 -0.52 23.14
N SER A 449 -8.47 -1.26 22.04
CA SER A 449 -7.67 -2.46 21.79
C SER A 449 -6.32 -2.18 21.14
N SER A 450 -6.25 -1.20 20.25
CA SER A 450 -5.04 -0.85 19.52
C SER A 450 -4.35 0.42 20.06
N GLY A 451 -5.05 1.22 20.85
CA GLY A 451 -4.57 2.54 21.28
C GLY A 451 -4.43 3.52 20.12
N GLN A 452 -5.09 3.27 18.98
CA GLN A 452 -5.01 4.08 17.77
C GLN A 452 -6.28 4.91 17.54
N TYR A 453 -6.12 6.08 16.95
CA TYR A 453 -7.23 6.97 16.61
C TYR A 453 -7.83 6.62 15.26
N LEU A 454 -9.16 6.67 15.16
CA LEU A 454 -9.87 6.67 13.89
C LEU A 454 -9.52 7.96 13.11
N ASP A 455 -8.95 7.78 11.94
CA ASP A 455 -8.41 8.83 11.11
C ASP A 455 -9.24 8.99 9.82
N GLY A 456 -9.76 10.20 9.63
CA GLY A 456 -10.56 10.58 8.48
C GLY A 456 -9.80 11.40 7.43
N ARG A 457 -8.46 11.37 7.44
CA ARG A 457 -7.61 12.09 6.47
C ARG A 457 -7.97 11.72 5.05
N GLU A 458 -7.83 12.69 4.15
CA GLU A 458 -7.94 12.44 2.72
C GLU A 458 -6.55 12.37 2.08
N PRO A 459 -6.10 11.18 1.69
CA PRO A 459 -5.12 11.00 0.63
C PRO A 459 -5.67 9.96 -0.35
N GLY A 460 -6.67 10.33 -1.16
CA GLY A 460 -7.17 9.48 -2.27
C GLY A 460 -7.70 8.09 -1.91
N LEU A 461 -7.83 7.73 -0.62
CA LEU A 461 -8.33 6.44 -0.16
C LEU A 461 -9.74 6.65 0.39
N ILE A 462 -10.66 5.75 0.04
CA ILE A 462 -12.08 5.81 0.44
C ILE A 462 -12.35 5.21 1.81
N ASN A 463 -11.34 4.66 2.49
CA ASN A 463 -11.50 4.01 3.80
C ASN A 463 -10.93 4.89 4.92
N PRO A 464 -11.55 4.93 6.11
CA PRO A 464 -10.93 5.47 7.31
C PRO A 464 -9.75 4.59 7.74
N PHE A 465 -8.78 5.16 8.47
CA PHE A 465 -7.59 4.44 8.95
C PHE A 465 -7.46 4.48 10.47
N LEU A 466 -6.61 3.63 11.03
CA LEU A 466 -6.15 3.72 12.41
C LEU A 466 -4.76 4.37 12.44
N SER A 467 -4.67 5.56 13.04
CA SER A 467 -3.44 6.34 13.19
C SER A 467 -2.86 6.23 14.59
N SER A 468 -1.54 6.42 14.72
CA SER A 468 -0.84 6.31 16.01
C SER A 468 -1.52 7.12 17.13
N GLY A 469 -1.67 6.50 18.30
CA GLY A 469 -2.22 7.11 19.51
C GLY A 469 -1.39 8.25 20.09
N ASP A 470 -0.13 8.40 19.65
CA ASP A 470 0.76 9.47 20.13
C ASP A 470 0.49 10.83 19.45
N GLN A 471 -0.38 10.87 18.44
CA GLN A 471 -0.75 12.09 17.75
C GLN A 471 -1.83 12.86 18.53
N ASP A 472 -1.65 14.16 18.74
CA ASP A 472 -2.65 15.02 19.39
C ASP A 472 -3.82 15.33 18.44
N PRO A 473 -5.04 14.81 18.68
CA PRO A 473 -6.18 15.07 17.81
C PRO A 473 -6.60 16.53 17.78
N ALA A 474 -6.26 17.35 18.79
CA ALA A 474 -6.54 18.78 18.78
C ALA A 474 -5.72 19.54 17.72
N LEU A 475 -4.52 19.02 17.40
CA LEU A 475 -3.62 19.60 16.40
C LEU A 475 -3.79 18.98 15.01
N HIS A 476 -4.36 17.78 14.94
CA HIS A 476 -4.51 17.01 13.71
C HIS A 476 -5.97 16.94 13.29
N ALA A 477 -6.36 17.79 12.33
CA ALA A 477 -7.74 17.88 11.85
C ALA A 477 -8.31 16.55 11.36
N GLN A 478 -7.45 15.66 10.89
CA GLN A 478 -7.82 14.34 10.40
C GLN A 478 -8.24 13.34 11.47
N LEU A 479 -7.83 13.55 12.71
CA LEU A 479 -8.23 12.72 13.85
C LEU A 479 -9.51 13.23 14.52
N ARG A 480 -10.16 14.23 13.92
CA ARG A 480 -11.34 14.90 14.47
C ARG A 480 -12.58 14.59 13.63
N TRP A 481 -13.68 14.33 14.33
CA TRP A 481 -14.96 13.92 13.78
C TRP A 481 -16.09 14.74 14.41
N ASP A 482 -16.99 15.25 13.58
CA ASP A 482 -18.24 15.86 14.00
C ASP A 482 -19.30 14.76 14.14
N ILE A 483 -19.86 14.61 15.34
CA ILE A 483 -20.97 13.69 15.62
C ILE A 483 -22.23 14.52 15.80
N GLY A 484 -23.23 14.29 14.95
CA GLY A 484 -24.51 15.01 15.01
C GLY A 484 -25.72 14.09 14.92
N ASP A 485 -26.89 14.66 15.17
CA ASP A 485 -28.17 13.94 15.14
C ASP A 485 -28.68 13.80 13.69
N ALA A 486 -29.06 12.58 13.30
CA ALA A 486 -29.70 12.29 12.02
C ALA A 486 -31.22 12.58 12.01
N GLY A 487 -31.79 13.07 13.13
CA GLY A 487 -33.20 13.49 13.23
C GLY A 487 -34.19 12.37 13.47
N ASN A 488 -33.74 11.11 13.53
CA ASN A 488 -34.54 9.91 13.77
C ASN A 488 -34.07 9.10 14.98
N GLY A 489 -33.21 9.67 15.83
CA GLY A 489 -32.65 9.02 17.01
C GLY A 489 -31.27 8.36 16.78
N HIS A 490 -30.80 8.32 15.54
CA HIS A 490 -29.45 7.85 15.18
C HIS A 490 -28.46 9.02 15.03
N GLN A 491 -27.17 8.71 15.01
CA GLN A 491 -26.10 9.70 14.86
C GLN A 491 -25.43 9.57 13.49
N PHE A 492 -24.93 10.67 12.95
CA PHE A 492 -23.94 10.65 11.87
C PHE A 492 -22.55 10.94 12.41
N ILE A 493 -21.52 10.48 11.72
CA ILE A 493 -20.11 10.73 12.06
C ILE A 493 -19.42 11.30 10.81
N LYS A 494 -18.95 12.55 10.87
CA LYS A 494 -18.39 13.29 9.72
C LYS A 494 -16.95 13.71 10.00
N SER A 495 -16.00 13.43 9.13
CA SER A 495 -14.61 13.85 9.35
C SER A 495 -14.48 15.37 9.20
N VAL A 496 -13.80 16.00 10.14
CA VAL A 496 -13.52 17.45 10.11
C VAL A 496 -12.52 17.81 9.01
N SER A 497 -11.59 16.90 8.68
CA SER A 497 -10.55 17.18 7.69
C SER A 497 -11.03 17.05 6.25
N SER A 498 -11.76 15.98 5.94
CA SER A 498 -12.21 15.66 4.58
C SER A 498 -13.64 16.12 4.33
N GLY A 499 -14.41 16.44 5.37
CA GLY A 499 -15.83 16.77 5.26
C GLY A 499 -16.71 15.60 4.84
N ARG A 500 -16.19 14.36 4.87
CA ARG A 500 -16.87 13.13 4.43
C ARG A 500 -17.54 12.40 5.60
N TYR A 501 -18.61 11.65 5.32
CA TYR A 501 -19.32 10.85 6.33
C TYR A 501 -18.72 9.45 6.45
N LEU A 502 -18.61 8.94 7.68
CA LEU A 502 -18.38 7.53 7.95
C LEU A 502 -19.64 6.74 7.58
N ASP A 503 -19.50 5.82 6.63
CA ASP A 503 -20.57 5.06 6.00
C ASP A 503 -20.45 3.58 6.35
N GLY A 504 -21.55 2.95 6.77
CA GLY A 504 -21.60 1.56 7.20
C GLY A 504 -21.88 0.51 6.10
N MET A 505 -21.75 0.85 4.82
CA MET A 505 -21.98 -0.06 3.69
C MET A 505 -20.85 -1.10 3.57
N ALA A 506 -21.01 -2.23 4.27
CA ALA A 506 -20.24 -3.48 4.18
C ALA A 506 -18.75 -3.48 4.59
N ASP A 507 -18.11 -2.33 4.78
CA ASP A 507 -16.88 -2.09 5.58
C ASP A 507 -16.61 -0.58 5.51
N PRO A 508 -16.31 0.10 6.63
CA PRO A 508 -16.65 1.51 6.76
C PRO A 508 -15.95 2.38 5.70
N LEU A 509 -16.70 3.23 5.01
CA LEU A 509 -16.21 4.11 3.95
C LEU A 509 -16.30 5.58 4.38
N LEU A 510 -15.49 6.44 3.75
CA LEU A 510 -15.63 7.88 3.77
C LEU A 510 -16.42 8.33 2.52
N SER A 511 -17.73 8.45 2.69
CA SER A 511 -18.67 8.82 1.62
C SER A 511 -18.81 10.35 1.49
N SER A 512 -19.32 10.82 0.35
CA SER A 512 -19.40 12.25 0.03
C SER A 512 -20.09 13.06 1.14
N GLY A 513 -19.53 14.23 1.45
CA GLY A 513 -20.05 15.17 2.45
C GLY A 513 -21.40 15.82 2.09
N ASP A 514 -21.88 15.60 0.87
CA ASP A 514 -23.14 16.14 0.33
C ASP A 514 -24.33 15.18 0.47
N ARG A 515 -24.12 13.94 0.96
CA ARG A 515 -25.20 13.01 1.29
C ARG A 515 -25.95 13.47 2.53
N ASP A 516 -27.26 13.22 2.58
CA ASP A 516 -28.13 13.62 3.69
C ASP A 516 -28.26 12.49 4.72
N PRO A 517 -27.64 12.61 5.92
CA PRO A 517 -27.71 11.55 6.93
C PRO A 517 -29.11 11.33 7.51
N THR A 518 -30.06 12.25 7.30
CA THR A 518 -31.42 12.12 7.83
C THR A 518 -32.28 11.12 7.03
N THR A 519 -31.92 10.89 5.77
CA THR A 519 -32.65 10.00 4.85
C THR A 519 -31.83 8.78 4.43
N ASP A 520 -30.54 8.75 4.78
CA ASP A 520 -29.59 7.74 4.35
C ASP A 520 -29.17 6.81 5.50
N GLU A 521 -29.77 5.63 5.57
CA GLU A 521 -29.53 4.64 6.64
C GLU A 521 -28.07 4.15 6.72
N TYR A 522 -27.30 4.30 5.64
CA TYR A 522 -25.90 3.89 5.62
C TYR A 522 -24.99 4.87 6.37
N LEU A 523 -25.43 6.13 6.52
CA LEU A 523 -24.70 7.16 7.27
C LEU A 523 -25.08 7.21 8.75
N GLN A 524 -26.01 6.34 9.17
CA GLN A 524 -26.58 6.34 10.50
C GLN A 524 -25.92 5.28 11.38
N TRP A 525 -25.58 5.72 12.60
CA TRP A 525 -24.86 4.95 13.60
C TRP A 525 -25.59 5.03 14.95
N ASP A 526 -25.60 3.91 15.66
CA ASP A 526 -25.97 3.85 17.08
C ASP A 526 -24.69 3.91 17.91
N ILE A 527 -24.55 4.95 18.74
CA ILE A 527 -23.46 5.05 19.74
C ILE A 527 -24.02 4.66 21.10
N VAL A 528 -23.59 3.49 21.60
CA VAL A 528 -24.14 2.87 22.81
C VAL A 528 -23.09 2.85 23.91
N ASP A 529 -23.43 3.37 25.09
CA ASP A 529 -22.53 3.38 26.25
C ASP A 529 -22.11 1.96 26.66
N ALA A 530 -20.81 1.77 26.88
CA ALA A 530 -20.20 0.59 27.47
C ALA A 530 -19.65 0.91 28.88
N ALA A 531 -19.07 -0.08 29.56
CA ALA A 531 -18.45 0.14 30.87
C ALA A 531 -17.20 1.03 30.78
N ASN A 532 -16.80 1.64 31.90
CA ASN A 532 -15.54 2.38 32.07
C ASN A 532 -15.33 3.57 31.12
N GLY A 533 -16.42 4.19 30.63
CA GLY A 533 -16.35 5.36 29.77
C GLY A 533 -16.11 5.07 28.28
N CYS A 534 -16.18 3.79 27.89
CA CYS A 534 -16.15 3.36 26.50
C CYS A 534 -17.55 3.36 25.88
N CYS A 535 -17.63 3.24 24.56
CA CYS A 535 -18.87 3.04 23.80
C CYS A 535 -18.68 2.03 22.67
N PHE A 536 -19.79 1.47 22.20
CA PHE A 536 -19.90 0.74 20.94
C PHE A 536 -20.41 1.68 19.85
N ILE A 537 -19.87 1.56 18.65
CA ILE A 537 -20.35 2.27 17.45
C ILE A 537 -20.91 1.22 16.50
N ILE A 538 -22.22 1.26 16.23
CA ILE A 538 -22.94 0.20 15.53
C ILE A 538 -23.60 0.79 14.28
N SER A 539 -23.35 0.20 13.12
CA SER A 539 -23.97 0.64 11.88
C SER A 539 -25.46 0.26 11.87
N VAL A 540 -26.33 1.22 11.55
CA VAL A 540 -27.79 0.98 11.48
C VAL A 540 -28.14 0.03 10.32
N SER A 541 -27.53 0.24 9.15
CA SER A 541 -27.77 -0.56 7.95
C SER A 541 -27.26 -2.00 8.05
N SER A 542 -26.01 -2.20 8.50
CA SER A 542 -25.38 -3.53 8.52
C SER A 542 -25.54 -4.28 9.84
N ARG A 543 -25.92 -3.59 10.93
CA ARG A 543 -25.88 -4.09 12.32
C ARG A 543 -24.49 -4.53 12.79
N GLY A 544 -23.43 -4.22 12.02
CA GLY A 544 -22.06 -4.50 12.39
C GLY A 544 -21.54 -3.50 13.44
N TYR A 545 -20.69 -3.99 14.34
CA TYR A 545 -19.93 -3.16 15.27
C TYR A 545 -18.65 -2.68 14.59
N LEU A 546 -18.32 -1.40 14.78
CA LEU A 546 -17.03 -0.86 14.36
C LEU A 546 -15.91 -1.51 15.19
N ASP A 547 -15.01 -2.19 14.52
CA ASP A 547 -13.91 -2.96 15.13
C ASP A 547 -12.58 -2.21 14.95
N GLY A 548 -11.89 -1.94 16.06
CA GLY A 548 -10.62 -1.22 16.12
C GLY A 548 -9.37 -2.10 16.31
N LYS A 549 -9.43 -3.36 15.86
CA LYS A 549 -8.41 -4.42 15.97
C LYS A 549 -6.93 -4.00 15.86
N THR A 550 -6.08 -4.91 16.37
CA THR A 550 -4.69 -4.78 16.82
C THR A 550 -3.68 -4.17 15.85
N ALA A 551 -2.58 -3.65 16.41
CA ALA A 551 -1.44 -3.07 15.69
C ALA A 551 -0.99 -3.94 14.49
N GLY A 552 -1.15 -3.41 13.28
CA GLY A 552 -0.75 -4.05 12.02
C GLY A 552 -1.84 -4.08 10.95
N VAL A 553 -3.12 -3.94 11.32
CA VAL A 553 -4.23 -3.74 10.36
C VAL A 553 -4.64 -2.28 10.42
N LEU A 554 -4.43 -1.54 9.34
CA LEU A 554 -4.61 -0.08 9.33
C LEU A 554 -6.05 0.38 9.08
N THR A 555 -6.99 -0.53 8.80
CA THR A 555 -8.38 -0.20 8.45
C THR A 555 -9.37 -0.82 9.44
N PRO A 556 -10.29 -0.05 10.03
CA PRO A 556 -11.35 -0.60 10.87
C PRO A 556 -12.35 -1.39 10.02
N LEU A 557 -12.99 -2.39 10.62
CA LEU A 557 -13.94 -3.30 9.94
C LEU A 557 -15.32 -3.24 10.61
N LEU A 558 -16.35 -3.71 9.91
CA LEU A 558 -17.65 -3.97 10.51
C LEU A 558 -17.82 -5.45 10.84
N VAL A 559 -17.98 -5.77 12.12
CA VAL A 559 -18.08 -7.16 12.59
C VAL A 559 -19.42 -7.43 13.24
N LEU A 560 -20.09 -8.50 12.81
CA LEU A 560 -21.26 -9.02 13.50
C LEU A 560 -20.82 -9.75 14.78
N CYS A 561 -21.19 -9.21 15.94
CA CYS A 561 -20.90 -9.83 17.23
C CYS A 561 -22.08 -10.72 17.67
N ARG A 562 -21.84 -12.01 17.87
CA ARG A 562 -22.85 -12.98 18.36
C ARG A 562 -22.75 -13.27 19.87
N ALA A 563 -21.72 -12.75 20.53
CA ALA A 563 -21.46 -12.88 21.96
C ALA A 563 -21.65 -11.51 22.65
N ASP A 564 -21.53 -11.45 23.98
CA ASP A 564 -21.61 -10.17 24.71
C ASP A 564 -20.50 -9.20 24.23
N PRO A 565 -20.84 -8.08 23.57
CA PRO A 565 -19.86 -7.14 23.03
C PRO A 565 -19.03 -6.48 24.14
N ALA A 566 -19.52 -6.42 25.38
CA ALA A 566 -18.78 -5.88 26.52
C ALA A 566 -17.56 -6.72 26.91
N SER A 567 -17.55 -8.01 26.54
CA SER A 567 -16.39 -8.88 26.75
C SER A 567 -15.30 -8.72 25.67
N ASN A 568 -15.59 -8.00 24.57
CA ASN A 568 -14.69 -7.84 23.45
C ASN A 568 -14.10 -6.42 23.41
N MET A 569 -12.84 -6.29 23.83
CA MET A 569 -12.14 -4.99 23.87
C MET A 569 -11.93 -4.36 22.49
N HIS A 570 -11.97 -5.14 21.39
CA HIS A 570 -11.79 -4.63 20.03
C HIS A 570 -12.97 -3.80 19.52
N LEU A 571 -14.15 -3.99 20.12
CA LEU A 571 -15.37 -3.27 19.75
C LEU A 571 -15.56 -1.99 20.59
N GLN A 572 -14.66 -1.73 21.54
CA GLN A 572 -14.78 -0.63 22.50
C GLN A 572 -13.98 0.59 22.04
N TRP A 573 -14.63 1.74 22.05
CA TRP A 573 -14.07 3.02 21.64
C TRP A 573 -14.25 4.08 22.73
N ARG A 574 -13.33 5.04 22.80
CA ARG A 574 -13.49 6.26 23.62
C ARG A 574 -13.65 7.49 22.73
N LEU A 575 -14.62 8.33 23.08
CA LEU A 575 -14.88 9.61 22.42
C LEU A 575 -14.34 10.75 23.28
N ASN A 576 -13.37 11.51 22.78
CA ASN A 576 -12.77 12.64 23.51
C ASN A 576 -12.97 13.95 22.74
N VAL A 577 -13.43 15.01 23.41
CA VAL A 577 -13.69 16.33 22.81
C VAL A 577 -12.39 17.04 22.39
N THR A 578 -12.39 17.66 21.20
CA THR A 578 -11.25 18.37 20.57
C THR A 578 -11.67 19.82 20.20
N GLY A 579 -11.19 20.83 20.93
CA GLY A 579 -11.64 22.24 20.77
C GLY A 579 -10.80 23.13 19.83
N ARG A 580 -11.37 24.23 19.29
CA ARG A 580 -10.59 25.36 18.69
C ARG A 580 -10.88 26.71 19.36
N VAL A 581 -9.83 27.52 19.38
CA VAL A 581 -9.44 28.62 20.29
C VAL A 581 -10.35 29.86 20.33
N ARG A 582 -10.65 30.37 21.54
CA ARG A 582 -10.80 31.82 21.83
C ARG A 582 -10.18 32.18 23.18
N ASP A 583 -9.33 33.20 23.11
CA ASP A 583 -8.75 34.03 24.17
C ASP A 583 -8.35 33.38 25.51
N LYS A 584 -7.02 33.36 25.71
CA LYS A 584 -6.32 33.24 26.99
C LYS A 584 -6.65 31.99 27.81
N GLU A 585 -6.01 30.89 27.45
CA GLU A 585 -5.14 30.15 28.36
C GLU A 585 -4.32 29.15 27.54
N VAL A 586 -3.04 29.44 27.37
CA VAL A 586 -2.12 28.52 26.71
C VAL A 586 -1.78 27.42 27.71
N PHE A 587 -2.33 26.23 27.54
CA PHE A 587 -1.82 25.04 28.24
C PHE A 587 -0.52 24.64 27.58
N TYR A 588 0.56 25.26 28.03
CA TYR A 588 1.90 24.80 27.73
C TYR A 588 2.15 23.50 28.52
N PHE A 589 2.43 22.39 27.86
CA PHE A 589 2.96 21.21 28.55
C PHE A 589 4.34 21.53 29.09
N HIS A 590 4.45 21.55 30.42
CA HIS A 590 5.67 21.93 31.10
C HIS A 590 6.52 20.71 31.41
N LYS A 591 7.74 20.67 30.88
CA LYS A 591 8.72 19.61 31.11
C LYS A 591 9.73 20.05 32.18
N LEU A 592 10.21 19.08 32.96
CA LEU A 592 11.35 19.27 33.84
C LEU A 592 12.61 18.86 33.08
N LEU A 593 13.64 19.71 33.10
CA LEU A 593 14.91 19.41 32.44
C LEU A 593 15.93 19.03 33.53
N ARG A 594 16.36 17.76 33.55
CA ARG A 594 17.27 17.23 34.57
C ARG A 594 18.62 16.91 33.95
N SER A 595 19.69 17.45 34.50
CA SER A 595 21.06 17.10 34.13
C SER A 595 21.34 15.63 34.44
N ALA A 596 21.70 14.81 33.46
CA ALA A 596 21.96 13.39 33.70
C ALA A 596 23.25 13.16 34.50
N SER A 597 24.17 14.13 34.50
CA SER A 597 25.45 14.02 35.18
C SER A 597 25.44 14.40 36.66
N SER A 598 24.75 15.49 36.99
CA SER A 598 24.61 15.95 38.37
C SER A 598 23.29 15.49 39.01
N ASN A 599 22.38 14.93 38.21
CA ASN A 599 21.01 14.57 38.59
C ASN A 599 20.19 15.75 39.14
N GLN A 600 20.61 16.99 38.83
CA GLN A 600 20.00 18.25 39.26
C GLN A 600 19.13 18.84 38.15
N TYR A 601 18.09 19.59 38.52
CA TYR A 601 17.15 20.16 37.57
C TYR A 601 17.53 21.59 37.17
N LEU A 602 17.24 21.95 35.92
CA LEU A 602 17.42 23.30 35.39
C LEU A 602 16.34 24.21 35.98
N ASP A 603 16.77 25.16 36.80
CA ASP A 603 15.95 26.05 37.60
C ASP A 603 16.12 27.50 37.14
N ALA A 604 15.01 28.18 36.90
CA ALA A 604 14.95 29.60 36.57
C ALA A 604 14.63 30.50 37.78
N LYS A 605 14.59 29.97 39.01
CA LYS A 605 14.17 30.72 40.21
C LYS A 605 14.88 32.04 40.46
N ASN A 606 16.13 32.21 40.03
CA ASN A 606 16.86 33.47 40.18
C ASN A 606 16.51 34.45 39.06
N CYS A 607 15.24 34.88 39.04
CA CYS A 607 14.63 35.79 38.08
C CYS A 607 15.32 37.17 37.94
N TRP A 608 16.16 37.56 38.90
CA TRP A 608 16.91 38.83 38.86
C TRP A 608 18.12 38.82 37.92
N THR A 609 18.60 37.64 37.50
CA THR A 609 19.76 37.53 36.60
C THR A 609 19.41 37.13 35.16
N GLN A 610 18.14 36.78 34.90
CA GLN A 610 17.66 36.23 33.62
C GLN A 610 18.44 35.00 33.11
N ILE A 611 19.20 34.30 33.97
CA ILE A 611 20.06 33.18 33.59
C ILE A 611 19.68 31.91 34.37
N PRO A 612 19.43 30.76 33.70
CA PRO A 612 19.07 29.50 34.36
C PRO A 612 20.25 28.83 35.08
N SER A 613 19.99 28.07 36.14
CA SER A 613 21.02 27.36 36.94
C SER A 613 20.62 25.92 37.26
N LEU A 614 21.58 25.02 37.53
CA LEU A 614 21.29 23.65 37.96
C LEU A 614 21.16 23.58 39.49
N SER A 615 20.07 22.98 39.97
CA SER A 615 19.69 22.95 41.39
C SER A 615 19.17 21.56 41.78
N SER A 616 19.63 21.03 42.91
CA SER A 616 19.14 19.76 43.47
C SER A 616 17.79 19.89 44.19
N GLY A 617 17.26 21.12 44.29
CA GLY A 617 15.95 21.49 44.82
C GLY A 617 15.37 20.55 45.89
N GLY A 618 15.52 20.89 47.17
CA GLY A 618 14.86 20.17 48.29
C GLY A 618 13.33 20.25 48.31
N GLN A 619 12.69 20.60 47.19
CA GLN A 619 11.24 20.62 47.01
C GLN A 619 10.87 19.88 45.73
N ASN A 620 9.69 19.26 45.74
CA ASN A 620 9.15 18.52 44.61
C ASN A 620 9.17 19.37 43.32
N PRO A 621 9.97 19.01 42.30
CA PRO A 621 10.18 19.84 41.13
C PRO A 621 8.90 19.97 40.27
N THR A 622 7.95 19.05 40.39
CA THR A 622 6.65 19.11 39.68
C THR A 622 5.72 20.19 40.21
N SER A 623 5.88 20.64 41.47
CA SER A 623 5.03 21.68 42.06
C SER A 623 5.62 23.07 41.93
N ASN A 624 6.83 23.22 41.38
CA ASN A 624 7.54 24.49 41.35
C ASN A 624 7.80 24.99 39.92
N GLU A 625 7.21 26.14 39.59
CA GLU A 625 7.21 26.70 38.23
C GLU A 625 8.60 27.14 37.74
N GLY A 626 9.55 27.39 38.65
CA GLY A 626 10.94 27.70 38.26
C GLY A 626 11.64 26.56 37.52
N PHE A 627 11.23 25.31 37.77
CA PHE A 627 11.78 24.12 37.11
C PHE A 627 10.99 23.68 35.88
N LYS A 628 9.88 24.35 35.59
CA LYS A 628 8.96 24.02 34.50
C LYS A 628 9.36 24.78 33.24
N TRP A 629 9.60 24.07 32.16
CA TRP A 629 10.03 24.62 30.88
C TRP A 629 9.13 24.15 29.76
N THR A 630 8.81 25.06 28.86
CA THR A 630 8.06 24.82 27.63
C THR A 630 9.03 24.77 26.47
N ILE A 631 8.96 23.71 25.67
CA ILE A 631 9.67 23.63 24.39
C ILE A 631 8.61 23.74 23.30
N GLY A 632 8.80 24.65 22.35
CA GLY A 632 7.84 24.87 21.28
C GLY A 632 8.51 25.15 19.95
N ASP A 633 7.72 25.04 18.88
CA ASP A 633 8.20 25.24 17.52
C ASP A 633 7.92 26.67 17.08
N ALA A 634 8.95 27.34 16.60
CA ALA A 634 8.83 28.64 15.96
C ALA A 634 8.50 28.48 14.47
N ARG A 635 7.80 29.47 13.91
CA ARG A 635 7.34 29.49 12.51
C ARG A 635 8.47 29.41 11.47
N SER A 636 9.72 29.60 11.89
CA SER A 636 10.92 29.56 11.04
C SER A 636 11.55 28.16 10.91
N GLY A 637 10.95 27.11 11.49
CA GLY A 637 11.53 25.76 11.52
C GLY A 637 12.58 25.56 12.62
N HIS A 638 12.58 26.42 13.65
CA HIS A 638 13.47 26.36 14.81
C HIS A 638 12.67 26.03 16.08
N HIS A 639 13.31 25.40 17.07
CA HIS A 639 12.69 25.15 18.38
C HIS A 639 13.10 26.24 19.38
N TYR A 640 12.18 26.70 20.22
CA TYR A 640 12.44 27.60 21.35
C TYR A 640 12.24 26.87 22.69
N ILE A 641 12.98 27.29 23.71
CA ILE A 641 12.80 26.83 25.08
C ILE A 641 12.50 28.05 25.96
N LYS A 642 11.41 27.97 26.72
CA LYS A 642 10.89 29.06 27.53
C LYS A 642 10.54 28.59 28.94
N ASN A 643 11.01 29.29 29.96
CA ASN A 643 10.60 28.98 31.35
C ASN A 643 9.19 29.47 31.64
N VAL A 644 8.51 28.76 32.55
CA VAL A 644 7.12 29.02 32.93
C VAL A 644 7.00 30.08 34.02
N SER A 645 8.07 30.35 34.77
CA SER A 645 8.08 31.38 35.80
C SER A 645 7.82 32.79 35.22
N PRO A 646 7.40 33.76 36.05
CA PRO A 646 7.02 35.11 35.63
C PRO A 646 8.11 35.87 34.86
N ALA A 647 9.37 35.44 34.98
CA ALA A 647 10.53 36.05 34.34
C ALA A 647 10.60 35.83 32.82
N ASN A 648 9.83 34.88 32.24
CA ASN A 648 9.74 34.65 30.79
C ASN A 648 11.12 34.63 30.08
N ILE A 649 12.07 33.84 30.56
CA ILE A 649 13.40 33.73 29.94
C ILE A 649 13.29 32.98 28.61
N TRP A 650 13.83 33.56 27.53
CA TRP A 650 13.81 33.02 26.17
C TRP A 650 15.21 32.56 25.74
N MET A 651 15.32 31.35 25.20
CA MET A 651 16.53 30.88 24.51
C MET A 651 16.22 30.69 23.01
N ALA A 652 16.98 31.36 22.15
CA ALA A 652 16.56 31.75 20.79
C ALA A 652 16.94 30.79 19.64
N GLU A 653 16.30 31.06 18.51
CA GLU A 653 16.33 30.45 17.17
C GLU A 653 17.68 30.64 16.44
N THR A 654 18.34 29.55 15.98
CA THR A 654 19.19 29.43 14.76
C THR A 654 19.93 28.06 14.72
N PRO A 655 20.44 27.59 13.57
CA PRO A 655 20.94 26.21 13.41
C PRO A 655 22.46 26.02 13.67
N VAL A 656 23.15 26.99 14.30
CA VAL A 656 24.60 26.93 14.57
C VAL A 656 24.84 26.95 16.09
N TRP A 657 25.87 26.23 16.58
CA TRP A 657 26.24 26.21 18.01
C TRP A 657 26.25 27.63 18.59
N GLN A 658 25.36 27.92 19.54
CA GLN A 658 25.31 29.21 20.20
C GLN A 658 25.95 29.14 21.58
N THR A 659 26.80 30.13 21.86
CA THR A 659 27.54 30.31 23.10
C THR A 659 26.78 31.28 23.99
N LEU A 660 26.19 30.81 25.10
CA LEU A 660 25.62 31.68 26.12
C LEU A 660 26.71 32.04 27.13
N TYR A 661 27.07 33.32 27.17
CA TYR A 661 27.99 33.89 28.16
C TYR A 661 27.23 34.17 29.46
N CYS A 662 27.70 33.59 30.56
CA CYS A 662 27.14 33.81 31.89
C CYS A 662 28.11 34.66 32.73
N PRO A 663 27.76 35.91 33.09
CA PRO A 663 28.40 36.62 34.18
C PRO A 663 27.59 36.31 35.46
N LEU A 664 28.00 35.30 36.23
CA LEU A 664 27.56 35.19 37.61
C LEU A 664 28.34 36.25 38.43
N GLY A 665 27.70 36.79 39.46
CA GLY A 665 28.13 37.94 40.25
C GLY A 665 29.64 38.14 40.47
N SER A 666 30.02 39.42 40.51
CA SER A 666 31.36 40.00 40.75
C SER A 666 32.50 39.42 39.90
N GLU A 667 32.70 40.02 38.71
CA GLU A 667 33.86 39.97 37.76
C GLU A 667 34.67 38.67 37.52
N THR A 668 34.39 37.55 38.17
CA THR A 668 35.44 36.55 38.46
C THR A 668 35.00 35.09 38.31
N GLN A 669 33.72 34.82 38.08
CA GLN A 669 33.25 33.51 37.63
C GLN A 669 32.47 33.62 36.31
N GLN A 670 33.16 33.36 35.21
CA GLN A 670 32.53 33.15 33.91
C GLN A 670 32.45 31.64 33.62
N GLN A 671 31.23 31.14 33.50
CA GLN A 671 30.96 29.81 32.93
C GLN A 671 30.25 30.00 31.59
N THR A 672 30.56 29.14 30.64
CA THR A 672 29.99 29.22 29.29
C THR A 672 29.20 27.95 29.00
N LEU A 673 27.93 28.12 28.63
CA LEU A 673 27.03 27.03 28.24
C LEU A 673 26.88 27.04 26.71
N VAL A 674 27.05 25.90 26.05
CA VAL A 674 26.91 25.79 24.59
C VAL A 674 25.97 24.63 24.25
N PHE A 675 25.02 24.84 23.34
CA PHE A 675 24.01 23.83 22.96
C PHE A 675 23.84 23.69 21.43
N ARG A 676 23.30 22.53 21.01
CA ARG A 676 22.91 22.23 19.62
C ARG A 676 21.66 21.34 19.58
N LEU A 677 20.75 21.64 18.66
CA LEU A 677 19.56 20.84 18.36
C LEU A 677 19.81 19.95 17.13
N ARG A 678 19.47 18.65 17.23
CA ARG A 678 19.26 17.76 16.07
C ARG A 678 17.94 17.02 16.25
N SER A 679 17.37 16.60 15.12
CA SER A 679 15.97 16.21 14.89
C SER A 679 15.41 15.05 15.70
N ASN A 680 16.05 14.60 16.79
CA ASN A 680 15.47 13.74 17.85
C ASN A 680 16.32 13.69 19.16
N ASN A 681 17.26 14.63 19.43
CA ASN A 681 18.03 14.68 20.69
C ASN A 681 18.58 16.09 20.99
N ILE A 682 18.64 16.47 22.29
CA ILE A 682 19.24 17.74 22.78
C ILE A 682 20.57 17.43 23.49
N GLY A 683 21.68 18.01 23.05
CA GLY A 683 23.00 17.84 23.69
C GLY A 683 23.52 19.13 24.35
N PHE A 684 24.14 19.01 25.53
CA PHE A 684 24.70 20.13 26.30
C PHE A 684 26.20 19.94 26.54
N ARG A 685 27.00 21.02 26.50
CA ARG A 685 28.38 21.03 27.00
C ARG A 685 28.64 22.23 27.89
N THR A 686 29.37 22.01 28.99
CA THR A 686 29.80 23.04 29.95
C THR A 686 31.32 23.21 29.88
N PHE A 687 31.80 24.46 29.90
CA PHE A 687 33.22 24.79 30.07
C PHE A 687 33.40 25.74 31.26
N ARG A 688 34.37 25.47 32.15
CA ARG A 688 34.83 26.40 33.18
C ARG A 688 36.13 27.06 32.75
N TYR A 689 36.20 28.39 32.75
CA TYR A 689 37.47 29.11 32.69
C TYR A 689 38.05 29.29 34.10
N ALA A 690 39.37 29.14 34.24
CA ALA A 690 40.08 29.46 35.48
C ALA A 690 40.16 31.00 35.68
N PRO A 691 39.92 31.54 36.88
CA PRO A 691 39.97 32.98 37.12
C PRO A 691 41.37 33.57 36.95
N SER A 692 41.46 34.85 36.59
CA SER A 692 42.74 35.55 36.37
C SER A 692 43.59 35.64 37.66
N ALA A 693 44.91 35.73 37.53
CA ALA A 693 45.82 35.82 38.69
C ALA A 693 45.52 37.05 39.58
N THR A 694 45.14 38.17 38.97
CA THR A 694 44.79 39.43 39.66
C THR A 694 43.51 39.30 40.49
N THR A 695 42.54 38.57 39.95
CA THR A 695 41.28 38.22 40.60
C THR A 695 41.48 37.34 41.84
N LEU A 696 42.34 36.32 41.74
CA LEU A 696 42.67 35.43 42.86
C LEU A 696 43.41 36.17 43.98
N ASP A 697 44.24 37.15 43.65
CA ASP A 697 45.00 37.94 44.62
C ASP A 697 44.11 38.92 45.41
N ASN A 698 43.09 39.50 44.76
CA ASN A 698 42.10 40.37 45.40
C ASN A 698 41.15 39.61 46.35
N LEU A 699 40.75 38.40 45.99
CA LEU A 699 39.92 37.53 46.86
C LEU A 699 40.69 37.04 48.09
N ARG A 700 42.00 36.77 47.96
CA ARG A 700 42.88 36.42 49.10
C ARG A 700 43.03 37.59 50.08
N LYS A 701 43.17 38.83 49.58
CA LYS A 701 43.23 40.05 50.41
C LYS A 701 41.91 40.32 51.15
N ARG A 702 40.75 40.12 50.51
CA ARG A 702 39.43 40.24 51.17
C ARG A 702 39.21 39.18 52.24
N LYS A 703 39.61 37.93 51.98
CA LYS A 703 39.55 36.84 52.98
C LYS A 703 40.40 37.14 54.21
N GLN A 704 41.57 37.76 54.05
CA GLN A 704 42.41 38.21 55.18
C GLN A 704 41.79 39.40 55.93
N ALA A 705 41.19 40.36 55.22
CA ALA A 705 40.57 41.54 55.83
C ALA A 705 39.31 41.21 56.63
N ASN A 706 38.53 40.21 56.21
CA ASN A 706 37.29 39.78 56.87
C ASN A 706 37.49 38.58 57.82
N GLY A 707 38.68 38.42 58.40
CA GLY A 707 38.94 37.39 59.42
C GLY A 707 38.76 35.94 58.94
N GLY A 708 38.79 35.69 57.63
CA GLY A 708 38.55 34.38 57.03
C GLY A 708 37.09 34.01 56.84
N GLU A 709 36.14 34.90 57.14
CA GLU A 709 34.69 34.66 57.02
C GLU A 709 34.06 35.25 55.76
N ASP A 710 34.86 35.60 54.75
CA ASP A 710 34.32 35.94 53.43
C ASP A 710 33.81 34.67 52.71
N PRO A 711 32.48 34.50 52.55
CA PRO A 711 31.88 33.28 52.02
C PRO A 711 32.19 33.09 50.53
N GLU A 712 32.34 34.20 49.79
CA GLU A 712 32.63 34.21 48.35
C GLU A 712 34.07 33.78 48.10
N ALA A 713 35.02 34.33 48.87
CA ALA A 713 36.43 33.93 48.77
C ALA A 713 36.68 32.47 49.20
N LYS A 714 35.90 31.93 50.15
CA LYS A 714 35.96 30.51 50.56
C LYS A 714 35.48 29.55 49.46
N SER A 715 34.39 29.90 48.78
CA SER A 715 33.81 29.12 47.68
C SER A 715 34.75 29.03 46.47
N VAL A 716 35.28 30.18 46.04
CA VAL A 716 36.05 30.29 44.79
C VAL A 716 37.46 29.68 44.92
N LEU A 717 38.15 29.91 46.04
CA LEU A 717 39.50 29.38 46.27
C LEU A 717 39.53 27.88 46.63
N GLY A 718 38.37 27.26 46.88
CA GLY A 718 38.26 25.90 47.39
C GLY A 718 37.78 24.84 46.38
N SER A 719 37.43 25.18 45.13
CA SER A 719 36.89 24.22 44.17
C SER A 719 37.91 23.81 43.09
N THR A 720 38.21 22.51 42.99
CA THR A 720 38.95 21.89 41.88
C THR A 720 38.00 21.64 40.68
N ALA A 721 38.52 21.73 39.46
CA ALA A 721 37.76 21.61 38.21
C ALA A 721 37.11 20.22 38.05
N VAL A 722 35.88 20.18 37.50
CA VAL A 722 35.11 18.96 37.20
C VAL A 722 34.84 18.92 35.68
N GLU A 723 34.99 17.74 35.07
CA GLU A 723 34.88 17.47 33.62
C GLU A 723 33.43 17.47 33.07
N PRO A 724 33.22 17.63 31.73
CA PRO A 724 31.91 17.84 31.12
C PRO A 724 31.10 16.54 31.07
N ALA A 725 29.78 16.64 31.16
CA ALA A 725 28.92 15.46 31.15
C ALA A 725 27.54 15.73 30.51
N ASP A 726 27.05 14.74 29.78
CA ASP A 726 25.84 14.78 28.94
C ASP A 726 24.54 14.75 29.77
N VAL A 727 23.42 15.14 29.14
CA VAL A 727 22.10 15.24 29.76
C VAL A 727 21.03 14.60 28.85
N GLU A 728 20.25 13.65 29.39
CA GLU A 728 19.15 12.96 28.68
C GLU A 728 17.76 13.41 29.15
N LEU A 729 16.76 13.27 28.26
CA LEU A 729 15.34 13.48 28.56
C LEU A 729 14.78 12.24 29.29
N ALA A 730 14.44 12.38 30.56
CA ALA A 730 13.71 11.33 31.27
C ALA A 730 12.23 11.30 30.83
N GLY A 731 11.85 10.25 30.10
CA GLY A 731 10.45 9.92 29.80
C GLY A 731 9.75 9.36 31.04
N VAL A 732 8.46 9.68 31.19
CA VAL A 732 7.61 9.08 32.21
C VAL A 732 7.06 7.79 31.63
N ASP A 733 7.73 6.68 31.87
CA ASP A 733 7.08 5.38 31.92
C ASP A 733 6.86 5.03 33.40
N GLU A 734 5.66 4.54 33.69
CA GLU A 734 5.18 3.92 34.93
C GLU A 734 6.18 3.86 36.09
N VAL A 735 5.85 4.57 37.17
CA VAL A 735 6.22 4.10 38.52
C VAL A 735 5.55 2.74 38.68
N ARG A 736 6.32 1.66 38.52
CA ARG A 736 5.86 0.32 38.86
C ARG A 736 5.50 0.29 40.35
N GLU A 737 4.26 -0.05 40.66
CA GLU A 737 3.90 -0.62 41.97
C GLU A 737 4.61 -1.97 42.11
N THR A 738 5.89 -1.95 42.47
CA THR A 738 6.60 -3.10 43.06
C THR A 738 7.89 -2.70 43.79
N ASP A 739 8.38 -1.46 43.63
CA ASP A 739 9.48 -0.96 44.45
C ASP A 739 8.98 0.04 45.51
N LEU A 740 8.14 -0.47 46.41
CA LEU A 740 7.97 0.06 47.76
C LEU A 740 8.85 -0.78 48.70
N ALA A 741 10.10 -0.36 48.86
CA ALA A 741 10.93 -0.60 50.05
C ALA A 741 12.05 0.44 50.12
#